data_AF-A0A800C8R2-F1
#
_entry.id   AF-A0A800C8R2-F1
#
_cell.length_a   1.000
_cell.length_b   1.000
_cell.length_c   1.000
_cell.angle_alpha   90.00
_cell.angle_beta   90.00
_cell.angle_gamma   90.00
#
_symmetry.space_group_name_H-M   'P 1'
#
loop_
_entity.id
_entity.type
_entity.pdbx_description
1 polymer ?
#
loop_
_entity_poly.entity_id
_entity_poly.type
_entity_poly.pdbx_seq_one_letter_code
_entity_poly.pdbx_strand_id
1 'polypeptide(L)'
;MRTLNKFAFLSLLVTALVLSLFSGGGQMASAQGSIPDDELAYIDAGGFINIVDPVTPSGGTPFTWRSPTGGYTDMAALDVNGDGVDEIVAIAGGTVRLLVPFNTGGTPPQFSQTIPSGFQYVYVAAGDFVPGDGGRDEILVQRTDNRNNSTYSVQIYDGNADGASWQLVFDETFGVNWIRLVGGDVDGLEGDELIMIRNGTQQNRDKRLLIRKYAPNDPNGPWITLFNQVYNFPWIDLATGNTHLNNGDIDEIILTRSGVLGELNSFLVMQYYNYNLSDAPDGGGKYYPYWFDIGVGDINASGDDEVFLIRDPEVNGGVSLLGRNWGPDVMPEWKLSLGRDLQRIELGDVDGDGKAEIVLVQSSAYRIYWSPDVNFNHSGDQAVSLRQPVVIQLGNFDGAGISTEPPSMVVSPKSLGFEMTRGESAPPAQTFQVTNAGGGILNVHVDARTVNGGDWLEVTPFDATAPETFTVRLKDVVTSMEPGSYDANITVTGTSSSGEVQDGEQVVTVRLTIRPTGPMLEVAPERYDFSMNFGGVIPSADPITIRNVGDGGRLFYRITVTTSDGGNWLKLSKSSGFTDDTVDVTLEPRNLTPGDYTALITVTADDAVSGSPATIPVTLHIDATGMVVTPAELFINAYKGQPSPMAEVHIDQAVEGSGAITWYAYVVPAGDWWDDFAPAFAAGDLDFVKRTAQGLVFRDGAGAERVLQYVPWVRLTPDHGVTPRIMQVTLDVPNAPVGETRVTIIVDGGPGTPNRFQGVDTRIVVAAEHGALWLPVVLNQ
;
A
#
# COMPACT_ATOMS: atom_id res chain seq x y z
N MET A 1 83.58 51.35 23.19
CA MET A 1 82.28 51.59 22.49
C MET A 1 82.04 50.44 21.52
N ARG A 2 80.75 50.12 21.25
CA ARG A 2 80.24 49.09 20.32
C ARG A 2 80.54 47.62 20.69
N THR A 3 79.75 46.73 20.09
CA THR A 3 79.28 45.43 20.65
C THR A 3 79.40 44.27 19.62
N LEU A 4 78.98 43.05 20.00
CA LEU A 4 79.42 41.77 19.39
C LEU A 4 78.32 40.91 18.71
N ASN A 5 78.79 39.97 17.87
CA ASN A 5 78.18 38.69 17.39
C ASN A 5 77.01 38.79 16.37
N LYS A 6 76.90 37.98 15.29
CA LYS A 6 77.20 36.55 14.92
C LYS A 6 76.13 35.55 15.40
N PHE A 7 75.60 34.59 14.62
CA PHE A 7 75.81 34.10 13.22
C PHE A 7 74.49 34.26 12.39
N ALA A 8 74.19 33.81 11.14
CA ALA A 8 74.62 32.79 10.15
C ALA A 8 74.33 31.31 10.53
N PHE A 9 74.03 30.33 9.66
CA PHE A 9 74.05 30.07 8.19
C PHE A 9 72.66 29.48 7.73
N LEU A 10 72.39 28.92 6.52
CA LEU A 10 72.55 29.28 5.09
C LEU A 10 72.19 28.06 4.20
N SER A 11 71.39 28.18 3.12
CA SER A 11 71.40 27.22 1.98
C SER A 11 70.75 27.75 0.68
N LEU A 12 71.05 27.13 -0.48
CA LEU A 12 70.78 27.64 -1.83
C LEU A 12 70.84 26.56 -2.92
N LEU A 13 69.87 26.49 -3.85
CA LEU A 13 70.07 26.00 -5.24
C LEU A 13 68.89 26.34 -6.18
N VAL A 14 69.16 26.59 -7.47
CA VAL A 14 68.16 26.84 -8.54
C VAL A 14 68.67 26.37 -9.91
N THR A 15 67.83 25.63 -10.65
CA THR A 15 67.81 25.45 -12.12
C THR A 15 66.39 24.99 -12.49
N ALA A 16 65.55 25.74 -13.23
CA ALA A 16 65.59 26.03 -14.67
C ALA A 16 65.19 24.80 -15.55
N LEU A 17 64.36 24.89 -16.62
CA LEU A 17 63.94 26.06 -17.42
C LEU A 17 62.62 25.82 -18.22
N VAL A 18 61.70 26.81 -18.20
CA VAL A 18 60.69 27.24 -19.22
C VAL A 18 59.97 26.23 -20.14
N LEU A 19 58.63 26.34 -20.19
CA LEU A 19 57.90 26.45 -21.47
C LEU A 19 56.64 27.35 -21.38
N SER A 20 56.38 28.10 -22.47
CA SER A 20 55.15 28.82 -22.86
C SER A 20 54.38 29.69 -21.83
N LEU A 21 54.41 31.01 -22.07
CA LEU A 21 53.32 31.93 -21.67
C LEU A 21 52.04 31.60 -22.45
N PHE A 22 50.86 31.74 -21.82
CA PHE A 22 49.76 32.63 -22.26
C PHE A 22 48.48 32.46 -21.42
N SER A 23 47.72 33.56 -21.29
CA SER A 23 46.35 33.70 -20.74
C SER A 23 46.19 33.93 -19.22
N GLY A 24 45.08 34.58 -18.85
CA GLY A 24 44.45 34.47 -17.54
C GLY A 24 45.14 35.16 -16.36
N GLY A 25 45.14 36.50 -16.32
CA GLY A 25 45.29 37.23 -15.06
C GLY A 25 44.00 37.15 -14.23
N GLY A 26 43.63 35.97 -13.77
CA GLY A 26 42.57 35.80 -12.77
C GLY A 26 43.15 36.06 -11.39
N GLN A 27 42.51 36.95 -10.61
CA GLN A 27 42.65 36.85 -9.16
C GLN A 27 42.11 35.47 -8.76
N MET A 28 42.85 34.73 -7.92
CA MET A 28 42.18 33.70 -7.13
C MET A 28 41.26 34.44 -6.19
N ALA A 29 39.96 34.42 -6.48
CA ALA A 29 38.98 34.55 -5.41
C ALA A 29 39.29 33.40 -4.45
N SER A 30 39.62 33.74 -3.20
CA SER A 30 39.46 32.79 -2.11
C SER A 30 38.02 32.30 -2.18
N ALA A 31 37.80 30.99 -2.14
CA ALA A 31 36.49 30.48 -1.78
C ALA A 31 36.22 31.02 -0.38
N GLN A 32 35.27 31.93 -0.27
CA GLN A 32 34.64 32.26 0.99
C GLN A 32 33.98 30.95 1.45
N GLY A 33 34.24 30.52 2.68
CA GLY A 33 33.54 29.36 3.23
C GLY A 33 32.04 29.66 3.31
N SER A 34 31.21 28.63 3.46
CA SER A 34 29.93 28.82 4.10
C SER A 34 30.17 29.45 5.47
N ILE A 35 29.37 30.46 5.81
CA ILE A 35 29.12 30.78 7.21
C ILE A 35 28.24 29.62 7.72
N PRO A 36 28.50 29.04 8.90
CA PRO A 36 27.61 28.03 9.47
C PRO A 36 26.21 28.62 9.71
N ASP A 37 25.18 27.85 9.37
CA ASP A 37 23.79 28.18 9.62
C ASP A 37 23.31 27.70 11.01
N ASP A 38 22.50 28.52 11.68
CA ASP A 38 21.89 28.22 12.98
C ASP A 38 20.67 27.30 12.83
N GLU A 39 20.65 26.14 13.50
CA GLU A 39 19.45 25.29 13.53
C GLU A 39 18.52 25.59 14.70
N LEU A 40 17.26 25.19 14.52
CA LEU A 40 16.18 25.51 15.43
C LEU A 40 15.98 24.39 16.47
N ALA A 41 16.53 24.58 17.66
CA ALA A 41 16.39 23.67 18.79
C ALA A 41 15.13 24.00 19.62
N TYR A 42 14.26 23.02 19.91
CA TYR A 42 13.04 23.22 20.71
C TYR A 42 12.67 22.04 21.62
N ILE A 43 12.00 22.33 22.75
CA ILE A 43 11.43 21.31 23.63
C ILE A 43 9.98 20.97 23.24
N ASP A 44 9.72 19.71 22.90
CA ASP A 44 8.37 19.22 22.57
C ASP A 44 7.50 18.95 23.81
N ALA A 45 6.20 18.75 23.59
CA ALA A 45 5.20 18.50 24.63
C ALA A 45 5.42 17.18 25.41
N GLY A 46 6.29 16.29 24.94
CA GLY A 46 6.78 15.12 25.67
C GLY A 46 8.05 15.40 26.50
N GLY A 47 8.58 16.61 26.44
CA GLY A 47 9.82 17.03 27.08
C GLY A 47 11.07 16.51 26.37
N PHE A 48 11.02 16.20 25.08
CA PHE A 48 12.21 15.90 24.28
C PHE A 48 12.72 17.16 23.61
N ILE A 49 14.04 17.32 23.52
CA ILE A 49 14.67 18.34 22.69
C ILE A 49 14.73 17.79 21.27
N ASN A 50 14.40 18.62 20.29
CA ASN A 50 14.51 18.32 18.87
C ASN A 50 15.26 19.50 18.22
N ILE A 51 16.12 19.22 17.26
CA ILE A 51 16.81 20.22 16.45
C ILE A 51 16.38 19.99 15.01
N VAL A 52 16.07 21.08 14.30
CA VAL A 52 15.74 21.06 12.87
C VAL A 52 16.47 22.19 12.15
N ASP A 53 17.31 21.80 11.19
CA ASP A 53 17.76 22.65 10.09
C ASP A 53 16.56 23.27 9.37
N PRO A 54 16.49 24.61 9.23
CA PRO A 54 15.46 25.28 8.44
C PRO A 54 15.82 25.49 6.95
N VAL A 55 17.10 25.64 6.57
CA VAL A 55 17.57 25.95 5.21
C VAL A 55 18.89 25.26 4.83
N THR A 56 18.86 23.93 4.72
CA THR A 56 19.99 23.14 4.23
C THR A 56 20.61 23.73 2.95
N PRO A 57 21.91 24.05 2.95
CA PRO A 57 22.61 24.57 1.79
C PRO A 57 22.49 23.67 0.54
N SER A 58 22.57 24.28 -0.65
CA SER A 58 22.33 23.61 -1.94
C SER A 58 23.35 22.49 -2.24
N GLY A 59 23.05 21.28 -1.75
CA GLY A 59 23.89 20.10 -1.86
C GLY A 59 24.21 19.40 -0.53
N GLY A 60 23.86 20.00 0.61
CA GLY A 60 23.90 19.39 1.94
C GLY A 60 22.75 18.40 2.17
N THR A 61 22.58 17.98 3.44
CA THR A 61 21.51 17.09 3.91
C THR A 61 20.99 17.60 5.25
N PRO A 62 19.66 17.73 5.45
CA PRO A 62 19.15 18.46 6.60
C PRO A 62 19.60 17.91 7.95
N PHE A 63 20.24 18.74 8.78
CA PHE A 63 20.56 18.33 10.15
C PHE A 63 19.26 18.20 10.97
N THR A 64 19.06 17.00 11.55
CA THR A 64 17.92 16.75 12.42
C THR A 64 18.33 15.85 13.57
N TRP A 65 18.04 16.28 14.79
CA TRP A 65 18.41 15.57 16.01
C TRP A 65 17.25 15.50 16.99
N ARG A 66 17.25 14.48 17.85
CA ARG A 66 16.28 14.34 18.94
C ARG A 66 16.92 13.71 20.17
N SER A 67 16.68 14.29 21.34
CA SER A 67 17.30 13.85 22.59
C SER A 67 16.98 12.38 22.91
N PRO A 68 17.96 11.53 23.28
CA PRO A 68 17.72 10.10 23.58
C PRO A 68 16.78 9.83 24.77
N THR A 69 16.50 10.86 25.57
CA THR A 69 15.53 10.82 26.68
C THR A 69 14.64 12.06 26.62
N GLY A 70 13.47 12.01 27.26
CA GLY A 70 12.58 13.16 27.45
C GLY A 70 12.47 13.55 28.93
N GLY A 71 11.64 14.55 29.22
CA GLY A 71 11.46 15.15 30.55
C GLY A 71 12.28 16.43 30.78
N TYR A 72 12.83 17.03 29.71
CA TYR A 72 13.49 18.34 29.77
C TYR A 72 12.47 19.48 29.95
N THR A 73 12.91 20.54 30.60
CA THR A 73 12.07 21.68 31.01
C THR A 73 12.65 23.05 30.71
N ASP A 74 13.93 23.12 30.35
CA ASP A 74 14.66 24.37 30.06
C ASP A 74 16.00 24.00 29.40
N MET A 75 16.55 24.86 28.54
CA MET A 75 17.84 24.62 27.86
C MET A 75 18.50 25.91 27.36
N ALA A 76 19.81 25.85 27.11
CA ALA A 76 20.59 26.84 26.36
C ALA A 76 21.49 26.14 25.32
N ALA A 77 21.72 26.80 24.19
CA ALA A 77 22.84 26.54 23.27
C ALA A 77 24.12 27.15 23.87
N LEU A 78 25.28 26.58 23.56
CA LEU A 78 26.60 27.02 24.02
C LEU A 78 27.76 26.17 23.44
N ASP A 79 28.92 26.77 23.16
CA ASP A 79 30.17 26.04 22.86
C ASP A 79 31.06 25.98 24.12
N VAL A 80 31.02 24.85 24.84
CA VAL A 80 31.82 24.68 26.07
C VAL A 80 33.28 24.33 25.80
N ASN A 81 33.62 24.00 24.55
CA ASN A 81 34.85 23.29 24.19
C ASN A 81 35.78 24.10 23.29
N GLY A 82 35.25 25.05 22.52
CA GLY A 82 35.96 25.98 21.65
C GLY A 82 36.24 25.43 20.26
N ASP A 83 35.38 24.55 19.74
CA ASP A 83 35.47 24.02 18.37
C ASP A 83 34.49 24.64 17.37
N GLY A 84 33.61 25.54 17.83
CA GLY A 84 32.67 26.31 17.02
C GLY A 84 31.35 25.60 16.74
N VAL A 85 31.03 24.53 17.48
CA VAL A 85 29.76 23.79 17.36
C VAL A 85 29.03 23.80 18.71
N ASP A 86 27.76 24.17 18.68
CA ASP A 86 26.94 24.28 19.88
C ASP A 86 26.60 22.90 20.47
N GLU A 87 26.84 22.80 21.78
CA GLU A 87 26.19 21.83 22.63
C GLU A 87 24.83 22.35 23.15
N ILE A 88 24.08 21.49 23.84
CA ILE A 88 22.87 21.89 24.56
C ILE A 88 22.99 21.52 26.03
N VAL A 89 23.06 22.53 26.90
CA VAL A 89 22.88 22.31 28.34
C VAL A 89 21.39 22.38 28.69
N ALA A 90 20.87 21.33 29.34
CA ALA A 90 19.43 21.19 29.58
C ALA A 90 19.06 20.69 30.98
N ILE A 91 17.97 21.25 31.52
CA ILE A 91 17.39 20.89 32.81
C ILE A 91 16.33 19.80 32.63
N ALA A 92 16.45 18.71 33.40
CA ALA A 92 15.43 17.69 33.62
C ALA A 92 15.13 17.58 35.13
N GLY A 93 14.38 18.55 35.66
CA GLY A 93 13.95 18.63 37.06
C GLY A 93 15.11 18.75 38.06
N GLY A 94 15.46 17.64 38.72
CA GLY A 94 16.56 17.57 39.69
C GLY A 94 17.95 17.39 39.07
N THR A 95 18.07 17.33 37.75
CA THR A 95 19.34 17.20 37.02
C THR A 95 19.48 18.30 35.98
N VAL A 96 20.69 18.84 35.83
CA VAL A 96 21.14 19.56 34.63
C VAL A 96 22.26 18.74 33.98
N ARG A 97 22.33 18.71 32.65
CA ARG A 97 23.38 18.01 31.90
C ARG A 97 23.67 18.68 30.56
N LEU A 98 24.87 18.48 30.05
CA LEU A 98 25.21 18.75 28.65
C LEU A 98 24.68 17.61 27.77
N LEU A 99 24.40 17.96 26.52
CA LEU A 99 24.01 17.09 25.42
C LEU A 99 24.80 17.54 24.20
N VAL A 100 25.33 16.58 23.46
CA VAL A 100 26.23 16.81 22.32
C VAL A 100 25.48 16.34 21.07
N PRO A 101 24.87 17.23 20.26
CA PRO A 101 24.01 16.82 19.16
C PRO A 101 24.79 16.25 17.98
N PHE A 102 25.81 16.99 17.56
CA PHE A 102 26.85 16.60 16.60
C PHE A 102 28.19 16.42 17.32
N ASN A 103 29.21 15.87 16.66
CA ASN A 103 30.55 15.67 17.23
C ASN A 103 31.59 15.81 16.13
N THR A 104 32.33 16.93 16.15
CA THR A 104 33.40 17.28 15.20
C THR A 104 34.51 16.24 15.08
N GLY A 105 34.72 15.42 16.13
CA GLY A 105 35.61 14.27 16.11
C GLY A 105 36.60 14.24 17.26
N GLY A 106 36.10 13.95 18.47
CA GLY A 106 36.95 13.83 19.66
C GLY A 106 36.42 12.88 20.73
N THR A 107 36.75 13.19 21.98
CA THR A 107 35.95 12.73 23.12
C THR A 107 34.92 13.81 23.40
N PRO A 108 33.60 13.56 23.25
CA PRO A 108 32.58 14.57 23.50
C PRO A 108 32.69 15.15 24.92
N PRO A 109 32.44 16.46 25.10
CA PRO A 109 32.43 17.07 26.42
C PRO A 109 31.29 16.53 27.28
N GLN A 110 31.45 16.54 28.61
CA GLN A 110 30.52 15.87 29.54
C GLN A 110 30.31 16.63 30.84
N PHE A 111 29.12 17.22 30.98
CA PHE A 111 28.62 17.76 32.25
C PHE A 111 27.33 17.07 32.69
N SER A 112 27.22 16.77 33.99
CA SER A 112 25.96 16.34 34.61
C SER A 112 25.99 16.60 36.11
N GLN A 113 25.06 17.42 36.61
CA GLN A 113 24.89 17.69 38.04
C GLN A 113 23.46 17.33 38.48
N THR A 114 23.35 16.50 39.52
CA THR A 114 22.06 16.09 40.09
C THR A 114 21.98 16.48 41.57
N ILE A 115 20.92 17.19 41.92
CA ILE A 115 20.66 17.67 43.29
C ILE A 115 19.67 16.77 44.03
N PRO A 116 19.64 16.76 45.37
CA PRO A 116 18.77 15.86 46.14
C PRO A 116 17.27 16.03 45.84
N SER A 117 16.50 14.97 46.07
CA SER A 117 15.06 14.98 45.87
C SER A 117 14.36 16.00 46.78
N GLY A 118 13.44 16.77 46.18
CA GLY A 118 12.81 17.93 46.80
C GLY A 118 13.33 19.28 46.28
N PHE A 119 14.43 19.28 45.53
CA PHE A 119 14.92 20.44 44.76
C PHE A 119 14.71 20.26 43.27
N GLN A 120 14.83 21.38 42.55
CA GLN A 120 14.89 21.44 41.09
C GLN A 120 15.83 22.57 40.65
N TYR A 121 16.45 22.40 39.49
CA TYR A 121 16.94 23.53 38.71
C TYR A 121 15.73 24.26 38.09
N VAL A 122 15.81 25.57 37.93
CA VAL A 122 14.67 26.45 37.56
C VAL A 122 14.96 27.43 36.43
N TYR A 123 16.22 27.55 36.03
CA TYR A 123 16.68 28.36 34.91
C TYR A 123 18.06 27.88 34.47
N VAL A 124 18.34 27.86 33.16
CA VAL A 124 19.69 27.67 32.58
C VAL A 124 19.96 28.69 31.48
N ALA A 125 21.24 29.09 31.34
CA ALA A 125 21.78 29.97 30.32
C ALA A 125 23.28 29.66 30.11
N ALA A 126 23.92 30.41 29.20
CA ALA A 126 25.34 30.35 28.86
C ALA A 126 25.98 31.75 28.84
N GLY A 127 27.19 31.88 28.31
CA GLY A 127 28.06 33.07 28.28
C GLY A 127 29.53 32.73 28.57
N ASP A 128 30.46 33.46 27.94
CA ASP A 128 31.92 33.41 28.21
C ASP A 128 32.23 34.26 29.45
N PHE A 129 32.04 33.73 30.67
CA PHE A 129 32.26 34.53 31.89
C PHE A 129 33.71 34.47 32.40
N VAL A 130 34.62 33.71 31.77
CA VAL A 130 35.99 33.46 32.30
C VAL A 130 37.09 33.93 31.33
N PRO A 131 37.69 35.11 31.54
CA PRO A 131 38.66 35.66 30.61
C PRO A 131 39.97 34.88 30.54
N GLY A 132 40.54 34.81 29.34
CA GLY A 132 41.84 34.22 29.03
C GLY A 132 41.80 32.72 28.78
N ASP A 133 40.62 32.14 28.57
CA ASP A 133 40.41 30.69 28.47
C ASP A 133 40.35 30.17 27.02
N GLY A 134 39.90 31.02 26.07
CA GLY A 134 39.61 30.67 24.68
C GLY A 134 38.38 31.39 24.10
N GLY A 135 37.49 31.92 24.94
CA GLY A 135 36.16 32.41 24.54
C GLY A 135 35.16 31.26 24.49
N ARG A 136 35.07 30.48 25.58
CA ARG A 136 34.24 29.26 25.66
C ARG A 136 33.17 29.42 26.73
N ASP A 137 31.99 28.90 26.46
CA ASP A 137 30.83 29.12 27.31
C ASP A 137 30.86 28.35 28.63
N GLU A 138 30.42 29.02 29.70
CA GLU A 138 30.09 28.37 30.96
C GLU A 138 28.61 28.09 31.17
N ILE A 139 28.37 26.98 31.88
CA ILE A 139 27.03 26.58 32.28
C ILE A 139 26.55 27.42 33.46
N LEU A 140 25.70 28.41 33.18
CA LEU A 140 24.99 29.26 34.13
C LEU A 140 23.65 28.62 34.53
N VAL A 141 23.46 28.31 35.81
CA VAL A 141 22.26 27.64 36.32
C VAL A 141 21.71 28.25 37.61
N GLN A 142 20.38 28.30 37.73
CA GLN A 142 19.69 28.63 38.99
C GLN A 142 18.97 27.40 39.56
N ARG A 143 19.07 27.19 40.87
CA ARG A 143 18.42 26.07 41.60
C ARG A 143 17.79 26.48 42.92
N THR A 144 16.79 25.74 43.36
CA THR A 144 16.24 25.84 44.73
C THR A 144 17.20 25.24 45.78
N ASP A 145 17.34 25.88 46.94
CA ASP A 145 18.14 25.40 48.08
C ASP A 145 17.30 25.36 49.39
N ASN A 146 17.53 24.36 50.23
CA ASN A 146 16.83 24.14 51.50
C ASN A 146 17.18 25.14 52.61
N ARG A 147 18.21 25.99 52.45
CA ARG A 147 18.75 26.83 53.53
C ARG A 147 17.72 27.61 54.37
N ASN A 148 16.54 27.93 53.83
CA ASN A 148 15.31 28.12 54.63
C ASN A 148 14.00 27.82 53.86
N ASN A 149 14.00 26.83 52.94
CA ASN A 149 12.83 26.47 52.11
C ASN A 149 12.21 27.66 51.33
N SER A 150 13.03 28.65 50.96
CA SER A 150 12.66 29.91 50.27
C SER A 150 13.89 30.59 49.64
N THR A 151 14.88 29.78 49.24
CA THR A 151 16.22 30.23 48.84
C THR A 151 16.62 29.62 47.50
N TYR A 152 17.39 30.37 46.72
CA TYR A 152 17.84 30.01 45.38
C TYR A 152 19.34 30.24 45.28
N SER A 153 20.12 29.31 44.75
CA SER A 153 21.52 29.59 44.36
C SER A 153 21.59 29.79 42.85
N VAL A 154 22.35 30.80 42.43
CA VAL A 154 22.86 30.93 41.06
C VAL A 154 24.28 30.41 41.05
N GLN A 155 24.63 29.64 40.03
CA GLN A 155 25.93 28.98 39.90
C GLN A 155 26.43 29.08 38.46
N ILE A 156 27.75 29.20 38.29
CA ILE A 156 28.45 29.17 37.00
C ILE A 156 29.52 28.08 37.08
N TYR A 157 29.59 27.24 36.05
CA TYR A 157 30.51 26.11 35.95
C TYR A 157 31.45 26.29 34.76
N ASP A 158 32.73 26.48 35.06
CA ASP A 158 33.91 26.58 34.18
C ASP A 158 34.32 25.16 33.75
N GLY A 159 34.35 24.92 32.43
CA GLY A 159 34.82 23.66 31.85
C GLY A 159 36.23 23.83 31.31
N ASN A 160 37.11 22.83 31.44
CA ASN A 160 38.41 22.88 30.74
C ASN A 160 38.24 22.66 29.22
N ALA A 161 39.26 22.99 28.42
CA ALA A 161 39.24 22.97 26.94
C ALA A 161 39.12 21.57 26.24
N ASP A 162 38.49 20.59 26.89
CA ASP A 162 37.91 19.38 26.27
C ASP A 162 36.53 19.02 26.87
N GLY A 163 35.96 19.93 27.68
CA GLY A 163 34.74 19.81 28.46
C GLY A 163 34.62 18.55 29.34
N ALA A 164 35.71 17.83 29.61
CA ALA A 164 35.69 16.58 30.39
C ALA A 164 35.79 16.80 31.91
N SER A 165 36.17 18.00 32.37
CA SER A 165 36.23 18.35 33.80
C SER A 165 35.79 19.79 34.06
N TRP A 166 35.15 19.99 35.23
CA TRP A 166 34.37 21.20 35.50
C TRP A 166 34.60 21.73 36.92
N GLN A 167 34.73 23.05 37.03
CA GLN A 167 34.96 23.83 38.24
C GLN A 167 33.77 24.77 38.52
N LEU A 168 33.31 24.80 39.77
CA LEU A 168 32.29 25.75 40.21
C LEU A 168 32.93 27.11 40.52
N VAL A 169 32.85 28.07 39.60
CA VAL A 169 33.45 29.41 39.75
C VAL A 169 32.54 30.41 40.44
N PHE A 170 31.21 30.22 40.39
CA PHE A 170 30.22 31.04 41.12
C PHE A 170 29.24 30.17 41.91
N ASP A 171 28.90 30.57 43.15
CA ASP A 171 27.72 30.07 43.90
C ASP A 171 27.26 31.16 44.89
N GLU A 172 26.27 31.97 44.50
CA GLU A 172 25.65 32.96 45.39
C GLU A 172 24.19 32.61 45.70
N THR A 173 23.84 32.57 46.99
CA THR A 173 22.50 32.21 47.47
C THR A 173 21.65 33.45 47.76
N PHE A 174 20.50 33.56 47.11
CA PHE A 174 19.53 34.64 47.21
C PHE A 174 18.20 34.19 47.84
N GLY A 175 17.49 35.12 48.49
CA GLY A 175 16.15 34.88 49.05
C GLY A 175 14.97 35.15 48.10
N VAL A 176 15.25 35.36 46.81
CA VAL A 176 14.27 35.65 45.75
C VAL A 176 14.81 35.07 44.43
N ASN A 177 13.95 34.38 43.67
CA ASN A 177 14.24 33.85 42.34
C ASN A 177 14.57 34.96 41.34
N TRP A 178 15.66 34.83 40.59
CA TRP A 178 15.93 35.63 39.39
C TRP A 178 15.06 35.13 38.24
N ILE A 179 14.43 36.04 37.50
CA ILE A 179 13.44 35.70 36.45
C ILE A 179 14.08 35.60 35.06
N ARG A 180 15.21 36.28 34.88
CA ARG A 180 16.17 36.14 33.77
C ARG A 180 17.58 36.35 34.29
N LEU A 181 18.51 35.65 33.64
CA LEU A 181 19.96 35.75 33.79
C LEU A 181 20.55 35.58 32.38
N VAL A 182 21.53 36.40 32.01
CA VAL A 182 22.22 36.38 30.71
C VAL A 182 23.70 36.74 30.88
N GLY A 183 24.53 36.33 29.91
CA GLY A 183 25.86 36.88 29.64
C GLY A 183 25.82 38.20 28.85
N GLY A 184 26.97 38.64 28.36
CA GLY A 184 27.20 39.85 27.56
C GLY A 184 28.32 40.75 28.09
N ASP A 185 29.19 41.24 27.19
CA ASP A 185 30.28 42.17 27.50
C ASP A 185 29.78 43.63 27.52
N VAL A 186 29.31 44.06 28.69
CA VAL A 186 28.79 45.42 28.89
C VAL A 186 29.88 46.42 29.34
N ASP A 187 31.12 45.99 29.61
CA ASP A 187 32.24 46.89 29.96
C ASP A 187 33.43 46.95 28.99
N GLY A 188 33.38 46.19 27.89
CA GLY A 188 34.35 46.18 26.80
C GLY A 188 35.64 45.44 27.18
N LEU A 189 35.53 44.41 28.02
CA LEU A 189 36.62 43.60 28.54
C LEU A 189 36.22 42.12 28.55
N GLU A 190 37.08 41.30 27.93
CA GLU A 190 37.14 39.84 28.01
C GLU A 190 36.52 39.27 29.31
N GLY A 191 35.60 38.31 29.17
CA GLY A 191 34.80 37.74 30.26
C GLY A 191 33.51 38.54 30.53
N ASP A 192 32.40 37.99 30.06
CA ASP A 192 31.01 38.46 30.22
C ASP A 192 30.65 38.93 31.62
N GLU A 193 29.73 39.89 31.65
CA GLU A 193 28.93 40.16 32.84
C GLU A 193 27.81 39.13 33.00
N LEU A 194 27.60 38.66 34.22
CA LEU A 194 26.33 38.07 34.64
C LEU A 194 25.34 39.19 34.97
N ILE A 195 24.44 39.50 34.03
CA ILE A 195 23.31 40.41 34.23
C ILE A 195 22.08 39.62 34.71
N MET A 196 21.42 40.08 35.77
CA MET A 196 20.25 39.41 36.35
C MET A 196 19.13 40.37 36.74
N ILE A 197 17.89 40.02 36.42
CA ILE A 197 16.67 40.71 36.89
C ILE A 197 15.77 39.85 37.77
N ARG A 198 15.13 40.46 38.77
CA ARG A 198 14.15 39.77 39.61
C ARG A 198 12.99 40.61 40.11
N ASN A 199 11.88 39.92 40.35
CA ASN A 199 10.64 40.46 40.92
C ASN A 199 10.35 39.86 42.31
N GLY A 200 10.91 40.45 43.37
CA GLY A 200 10.56 40.11 44.74
C GLY A 200 9.07 40.29 45.05
N THR A 201 8.58 39.58 46.08
CA THR A 201 7.16 39.53 46.44
C THR A 201 6.52 40.92 46.66
N GLN A 202 5.18 40.98 46.65
CA GLN A 202 4.42 42.22 46.90
C GLN A 202 4.81 42.93 48.21
N GLN A 203 5.31 42.19 49.20
CA GLN A 203 5.80 42.71 50.48
C GLN A 203 7.26 43.20 50.40
N ASN A 204 8.13 42.50 49.66
CA ASN A 204 9.57 42.74 49.68
C ASN A 204 10.01 43.98 48.87
N ARG A 205 9.19 44.43 47.90
CA ARG A 205 9.49 45.54 46.95
C ARG A 205 10.77 45.41 46.11
N ASP A 206 11.57 44.36 46.31
CA ASP A 206 12.85 44.08 45.64
C ASP A 206 12.68 43.77 44.14
N LYS A 207 12.49 44.80 43.33
CA LYS A 207 12.47 44.76 41.86
C LYS A 207 13.85 45.17 41.37
N ARG A 208 14.74 44.21 41.13
CA ARG A 208 16.19 44.45 41.09
C ARG A 208 16.81 44.13 39.73
N LEU A 209 17.80 44.94 39.36
CA LEU A 209 18.83 44.64 38.36
C LEU A 209 20.18 44.54 39.10
N LEU A 210 20.96 43.50 38.82
CA LEU A 210 22.29 43.24 39.39
C LEU A 210 23.22 42.80 38.26
N ILE A 211 24.45 43.32 38.27
CA ILE A 211 25.52 43.00 37.31
C ILE A 211 26.76 42.54 38.09
N ARG A 212 27.34 41.42 37.66
CA ARG A 212 28.48 40.74 38.27
C ARG A 212 29.54 40.45 37.19
N LYS A 213 30.81 40.87 37.37
CA LYS A 213 31.94 40.45 36.50
C LYS A 213 32.83 39.46 37.24
N TYR A 214 33.38 38.48 36.54
CA TYR A 214 34.43 37.62 37.06
C TYR A 214 35.78 38.35 37.02
N ALA A 215 36.38 38.52 38.19
CA ALA A 215 37.66 39.18 38.36
C ALA A 215 38.56 38.29 39.24
N PRO A 216 39.11 37.17 38.72
CA PRO A 216 39.75 36.13 39.52
C PRO A 216 40.94 36.59 40.36
N ASN A 217 41.49 37.77 40.06
CA ASN A 217 42.61 38.39 40.77
C ASN A 217 42.19 39.52 41.74
N ASP A 218 40.89 39.82 41.93
CA ASP A 218 40.46 40.86 42.87
C ASP A 218 40.67 40.43 44.34
N PRO A 219 41.32 41.26 45.18
CA PRO A 219 41.68 40.89 46.55
C PRO A 219 40.49 40.74 47.52
N ASN A 220 39.27 41.11 47.11
CA ASN A 220 38.05 41.00 47.91
C ASN A 220 37.24 39.72 47.60
N GLY A 221 37.59 39.00 46.53
CA GLY A 221 36.92 37.79 46.05
C GLY A 221 36.63 37.86 44.54
N PRO A 222 36.59 36.72 43.85
CA PRO A 222 36.70 36.68 42.39
C PRO A 222 35.46 37.14 41.61
N TRP A 223 34.40 37.59 42.29
CA TRP A 223 33.16 38.07 41.65
C TRP A 223 32.77 39.44 42.21
N ILE A 224 33.09 40.49 41.46
CA ILE A 224 32.79 41.87 41.84
C ILE A 224 31.33 42.22 41.54
N THR A 225 30.85 43.38 42.00
CA THR A 225 29.53 43.92 41.65
C THR A 225 29.75 45.18 40.84
N LEU A 226 29.36 45.19 39.56
CA LEU A 226 29.46 46.38 38.72
C LEU A 226 28.28 47.34 38.97
N PHE A 227 27.07 46.79 39.11
CA PHE A 227 25.83 47.56 39.32
C PHE A 227 24.82 46.78 40.17
N ASN A 228 24.03 47.45 41.01
CA ASN A 228 23.05 46.80 41.89
C ASN A 228 21.96 47.78 42.35
N GLN A 229 20.82 47.82 41.65
CA GLN A 229 19.76 48.81 41.90
C GLN A 229 18.36 48.19 42.02
N VAL A 230 17.54 48.76 42.92
CA VAL A 230 16.13 48.41 43.11
C VAL A 230 15.24 49.51 42.53
N TYR A 231 14.26 49.10 41.72
CA TYR A 231 13.31 49.93 40.99
C TYR A 231 11.91 49.84 41.64
N ASN A 232 10.99 50.71 41.21
CA ASN A 232 9.63 50.79 41.76
C ASN A 232 8.55 50.12 40.89
N PHE A 233 8.94 49.47 39.79
CA PHE A 233 8.10 48.74 38.84
C PHE A 233 8.61 47.31 38.64
N PRO A 234 7.79 46.34 38.17
CA PRO A 234 8.25 44.99 37.89
C PRO A 234 8.88 44.89 36.50
N TRP A 235 10.08 44.32 36.43
CA TRP A 235 10.68 43.83 35.18
C TRP A 235 9.86 42.69 34.60
N ILE A 236 10.06 42.37 33.32
CA ILE A 236 9.45 41.20 32.67
C ILE A 236 10.56 40.35 32.04
N ASP A 237 11.33 40.95 31.13
CA ASP A 237 12.35 40.27 30.34
C ASP A 237 13.66 41.07 30.25
N LEU A 238 14.75 40.41 29.87
CA LEU A 238 16.12 40.92 29.81
C LEU A 238 16.87 40.22 28.66
N ALA A 239 17.57 41.00 27.84
CA ALA A 239 18.53 40.55 26.84
C ALA A 239 19.73 41.52 26.76
N THR A 240 20.75 41.13 26.02
CA THR A 240 22.02 41.82 25.78
C THR A 240 22.30 41.87 24.27
N GLY A 241 23.25 42.71 23.84
CA GLY A 241 23.66 42.89 22.44
C GLY A 241 24.14 44.31 22.13
N ASN A 242 24.95 44.47 21.08
CA ASN A 242 25.60 45.71 20.66
C ASN A 242 24.64 46.60 19.84
N THR A 243 23.63 47.18 20.48
CA THR A 243 22.54 47.88 19.75
C THR A 243 22.91 49.30 19.24
N HIS A 244 24.10 49.81 19.56
CA HIS A 244 24.57 51.13 19.11
C HIS A 244 26.09 51.19 18.90
N LEU A 245 26.55 51.47 17.66
CA LEU A 245 27.96 51.74 17.32
C LEU A 245 28.56 53.06 17.90
N ASN A 246 28.13 53.51 19.09
CA ASN A 246 28.54 54.79 19.70
C ASN A 246 29.55 54.64 20.86
N ASN A 247 29.65 53.44 21.45
CA ASN A 247 30.52 53.06 22.55
C ASN A 247 31.65 52.11 22.09
N GLY A 248 31.40 51.23 21.12
CA GLY A 248 32.35 50.31 20.53
C GLY A 248 31.63 49.06 20.03
N ASP A 249 32.23 47.90 20.31
CA ASP A 249 31.62 46.58 20.19
C ASP A 249 31.25 46.16 21.63
N ILE A 250 30.27 46.84 22.25
CA ILE A 250 29.95 46.73 23.69
C ILE A 250 28.45 46.63 23.89
N ASP A 251 28.02 45.61 24.64
CA ASP A 251 26.60 45.33 24.85
C ASP A 251 25.85 46.45 25.58
N GLU A 252 24.67 46.76 25.06
CA GLU A 252 23.61 47.35 25.84
C GLU A 252 22.76 46.31 26.56
N ILE A 253 22.12 46.74 27.64
CA ILE A 253 21.20 45.93 28.43
C ILE A 253 19.77 46.29 28.05
N ILE A 254 19.09 45.40 27.34
CA ILE A 254 17.70 45.55 26.88
C ILE A 254 16.77 44.98 27.94
N LEU A 255 15.78 45.78 28.37
CA LEU A 255 14.91 45.46 29.52
C LEU A 255 13.45 45.80 29.24
N THR A 256 12.54 44.85 29.45
CA THR A 256 11.08 45.11 29.39
C THR A 256 10.45 45.16 30.78
N ARG A 257 9.37 45.94 30.92
CA ARG A 257 8.71 46.13 32.23
C ARG A 257 7.20 46.40 32.14
N SER A 258 6.52 46.01 33.21
CA SER A 258 5.07 46.21 33.39
C SER A 258 4.73 47.47 34.19
N GLY A 259 3.43 47.77 34.30
CA GLY A 259 2.93 48.92 35.09
C GLY A 259 3.08 50.29 34.42
N VAL A 260 3.29 50.32 33.09
CA VAL A 260 3.64 51.54 32.34
C VAL A 260 2.47 52.34 31.76
N LEU A 261 1.31 51.70 31.54
CA LEU A 261 0.06 52.29 31.00
C LEU A 261 0.21 53.13 29.70
N GLY A 262 1.32 53.02 28.98
CA GLY A 262 1.64 53.86 27.81
C GLY A 262 2.12 55.27 28.14
N GLU A 263 2.11 55.68 29.41
CA GLU A 263 2.66 56.96 29.87
C GLU A 263 4.18 56.88 30.11
N LEU A 264 4.69 55.67 30.39
CA LEU A 264 6.08 55.36 30.71
C LEU A 264 6.68 54.39 29.67
N ASN A 265 8.01 54.36 29.54
CA ASN A 265 8.70 53.50 28.56
C ASN A 265 8.51 52.02 28.94
N SER A 266 7.92 51.22 28.05
CA SER A 266 7.63 49.79 28.21
C SER A 266 8.85 48.89 28.05
N PHE A 267 9.82 49.35 27.27
CA PHE A 267 11.15 48.80 27.16
C PHE A 267 12.18 49.92 27.41
N LEU A 268 13.38 49.54 27.82
CA LEU A 268 14.54 50.40 28.07
C LEU A 268 15.77 49.70 27.48
N VAL A 269 16.67 50.47 26.89
CA VAL A 269 18.01 50.04 26.47
C VAL A 269 18.99 50.87 27.31
N MET A 270 19.92 50.21 27.99
CA MET A 270 20.84 50.87 28.94
C MET A 270 22.29 50.58 28.60
N GLN A 271 23.09 51.64 28.49
CA GLN A 271 24.55 51.57 28.37
C GLN A 271 25.18 51.55 29.76
N TYR A 272 26.19 50.71 29.94
CA TYR A 272 27.07 50.72 31.12
C TYR A 272 28.30 51.60 30.88
N TYR A 273 28.64 52.43 31.87
CA TYR A 273 29.86 53.23 31.84
C TYR A 273 30.30 53.63 33.25
N ASN A 274 31.57 53.37 33.61
CA ASN A 274 32.16 53.72 34.91
C ASN A 274 31.27 53.34 36.12
N TYR A 275 30.89 52.07 36.25
CA TYR A 275 30.07 51.54 37.37
C TYR A 275 28.67 52.18 37.48
N ASN A 276 28.11 52.71 36.38
CA ASN A 276 26.78 53.28 36.31
C ASN A 276 26.05 52.79 35.05
N LEU A 277 24.73 52.74 35.09
CA LEU A 277 23.88 52.58 33.91
C LEU A 277 23.21 53.92 33.55
N SER A 278 23.07 54.19 32.26
CA SER A 278 22.29 55.29 31.71
C SER A 278 21.41 54.81 30.55
N ASP A 279 20.23 55.43 30.38
CA ASP A 279 19.39 55.22 29.21
C ASP A 279 20.21 55.53 27.94
N ALA A 280 20.23 54.60 26.97
CA ALA A 280 20.91 54.79 25.69
C ALA A 280 20.22 55.88 24.82
N PRO A 281 20.89 56.48 23.83
CA PRO A 281 20.30 57.52 22.97
C PRO A 281 19.02 57.07 22.27
N ASP A 282 17.87 57.68 22.61
CA ASP A 282 16.53 57.24 22.16
C ASP A 282 16.19 55.76 22.46
N GLY A 283 16.91 55.14 23.39
CA GLY A 283 16.81 53.75 23.85
C GLY A 283 15.56 53.44 24.70
N GLY A 284 14.37 53.86 24.29
CA GLY A 284 13.15 53.56 25.03
C GLY A 284 11.85 54.03 24.39
N GLY A 285 10.87 53.12 24.28
CA GLY A 285 9.57 53.38 23.68
C GLY A 285 8.40 53.20 24.65
N LYS A 286 7.32 53.97 24.44
CA LYS A 286 6.11 53.97 25.30
C LYS A 286 4.96 53.20 24.66
N TYR A 287 4.68 52.00 25.17
CA TYR A 287 3.62 51.14 24.65
C TYR A 287 2.71 50.58 25.76
N TYR A 288 1.47 50.28 25.39
CA TYR A 288 0.50 49.58 26.24
C TYR A 288 -0.32 48.56 25.43
N PRO A 289 -0.43 47.28 25.85
CA PRO A 289 0.35 46.62 26.90
C PRO A 289 1.87 46.68 26.72
N TYR A 290 2.58 46.23 27.75
CA TYR A 290 4.04 46.12 27.75
C TYR A 290 4.51 44.95 26.86
N TRP A 291 5.79 44.96 26.49
CA TRP A 291 6.48 43.86 25.82
C TRP A 291 6.83 42.77 26.83
N PHE A 292 6.75 41.51 26.45
CA PHE A 292 6.93 40.38 27.38
C PHE A 292 8.12 39.47 27.09
N ASP A 293 8.75 39.61 25.93
CA ASP A 293 9.89 38.81 25.46
C ASP A 293 10.67 39.64 24.42
N ILE A 294 11.99 39.47 24.40
CA ILE A 294 12.96 40.22 23.59
C ILE A 294 13.78 39.22 22.76
N GLY A 295 14.03 39.55 21.48
CA GLY A 295 15.08 38.95 20.66
C GLY A 295 16.04 40.04 20.18
N VAL A 296 17.30 39.70 19.98
CA VAL A 296 18.40 40.63 19.63
C VAL A 296 19.32 39.96 18.61
N GLY A 297 19.76 40.70 17.60
CA GLY A 297 20.74 40.22 16.60
C GLY A 297 20.84 41.16 15.40
N ASP A 298 22.02 41.29 14.82
CA ASP A 298 22.29 42.05 13.58
C ASP A 298 21.57 41.40 12.38
N ILE A 299 20.40 41.93 12.01
CA ILE A 299 19.60 41.41 10.89
C ILE A 299 20.11 41.87 9.52
N ASN A 300 21.20 42.64 9.46
CA ASN A 300 21.58 43.40 8.26
C ASN A 300 23.09 43.39 7.91
N ALA A 301 23.94 42.81 8.77
CA ALA A 301 25.40 42.76 8.72
C ALA A 301 26.07 44.15 8.84
N SER A 302 25.54 45.03 9.71
CA SER A 302 26.15 46.34 10.03
C SER A 302 27.21 46.30 11.13
N GLY A 303 27.14 45.31 12.02
CA GLY A 303 27.86 45.24 13.29
C GLY A 303 27.10 45.82 14.50
N ASP A 304 25.86 46.31 14.33
CA ASP A 304 24.96 46.61 15.45
C ASP A 304 23.70 45.75 15.44
N ASP A 305 23.28 45.31 16.63
CA ASP A 305 22.15 44.40 16.81
C ASP A 305 20.80 45.11 16.76
N GLU A 306 19.89 44.59 15.93
CA GLU A 306 18.49 44.98 15.99
C GLU A 306 17.76 44.30 17.16
N VAL A 307 16.91 45.08 17.84
CA VAL A 307 16.08 44.61 18.95
C VAL A 307 14.64 44.39 18.50
N PHE A 308 14.17 43.16 18.64
CA PHE A 308 12.79 42.77 18.39
C PHE A 308 12.03 42.45 19.68
N LEU A 309 10.77 42.89 19.72
CA LEU A 309 9.93 42.87 20.92
C LEU A 309 8.54 42.34 20.59
N ILE A 310 8.05 41.37 21.37
CA ILE A 310 6.69 40.81 21.22
C ILE A 310 5.76 41.10 22.40
N ARG A 311 4.46 41.21 22.11
CA ARG A 311 3.41 41.45 23.10
C ARG A 311 2.01 41.04 22.63
N ASP A 312 1.13 40.86 23.61
CA ASP A 312 -0.33 40.82 23.38
C ASP A 312 -0.91 42.24 23.32
N PRO A 313 -1.51 42.68 22.19
CA PRO A 313 -2.29 43.90 22.13
C PRO A 313 -3.66 43.74 22.81
N GLU A 314 -4.15 44.77 23.52
CA GLU A 314 -5.50 44.75 24.12
C GLU A 314 -6.64 44.62 23.10
N VAL A 315 -6.42 45.12 21.88
CA VAL A 315 -7.40 45.15 20.78
C VAL A 315 -6.85 44.40 19.57
N ASN A 316 -7.73 43.68 18.87
CA ASN A 316 -7.34 42.94 17.67
C ASN A 316 -6.90 43.94 16.58
N GLY A 317 -5.75 43.68 15.94
CA GLY A 317 -5.12 44.61 15.01
C GLY A 317 -4.20 45.66 15.66
N GLY A 318 -4.05 45.67 16.99
CA GLY A 318 -2.96 46.41 17.64
C GLY A 318 -1.59 45.77 17.37
N VAL A 319 -0.53 46.58 17.38
CA VAL A 319 0.85 46.13 17.14
C VAL A 319 1.23 45.05 18.17
N SER A 320 1.70 43.90 17.72
CA SER A 320 2.14 42.76 18.55
C SER A 320 3.62 42.42 18.38
N LEU A 321 4.28 42.91 17.32
CA LEU A 321 5.72 42.83 17.06
C LEU A 321 6.26 44.22 16.74
N LEU A 322 7.40 44.58 17.33
CA LEU A 322 8.13 45.83 17.08
C LEU A 322 9.61 45.52 16.90
N GLY A 323 10.24 46.01 15.83
CA GLY A 323 11.69 46.02 15.65
C GLY A 323 12.29 47.40 15.90
N ARG A 324 13.56 47.45 16.29
CA ARG A 324 14.34 48.67 16.52
C ARG A 324 15.79 48.49 16.10
N ASN A 325 16.26 49.46 15.31
CA ASN A 325 17.65 49.74 14.96
C ASN A 325 17.98 51.10 15.63
N TRP A 326 19.21 51.27 16.13
CA TRP A 326 19.74 52.56 16.56
C TRP A 326 21.08 52.93 15.89
N GLY A 327 21.65 52.04 15.08
CA GLY A 327 22.79 52.30 14.21
C GLY A 327 22.53 53.28 13.05
N PRO A 328 23.47 53.33 12.09
CA PRO A 328 23.44 54.28 10.98
C PRO A 328 22.63 53.83 9.76
N ASP A 329 22.31 52.53 9.66
CA ASP A 329 21.74 51.89 8.47
C ASP A 329 20.21 51.78 8.51
N VAL A 330 19.59 51.09 7.54
CA VAL A 330 18.16 51.28 7.20
C VAL A 330 17.40 49.96 6.99
N MET A 331 16.73 49.50 8.04
CA MET A 331 15.70 48.45 7.97
C MET A 331 14.26 48.99 7.76
N PRO A 332 13.29 48.15 7.34
CA PRO A 332 11.85 48.46 7.30
C PRO A 332 11.23 48.89 8.66
N GLU A 333 10.08 49.59 8.64
CA GLU A 333 9.33 49.87 9.89
C GLU A 333 8.63 48.60 10.41
N TRP A 334 9.39 47.77 11.12
CA TRP A 334 8.92 46.57 11.82
C TRP A 334 7.96 46.95 12.96
N LYS A 335 6.66 46.89 12.67
CA LYS A 335 5.57 47.34 13.56
C LYS A 335 4.27 46.62 13.23
N LEU A 336 4.30 45.29 13.35
CA LEU A 336 3.30 44.39 12.79
C LEU A 336 2.21 44.01 13.81
N SER A 337 1.01 43.76 13.32
CA SER A 337 -0.16 43.36 14.11
C SER A 337 -0.52 41.90 13.81
N LEU A 338 0.21 40.96 14.42
CA LEU A 338 0.20 39.54 14.07
C LEU A 338 -0.81 38.70 14.86
N GLY A 339 -1.13 39.07 16.12
CA GLY A 339 -2.13 38.33 16.90
C GLY A 339 -2.01 38.50 18.41
N ARG A 340 -2.38 37.43 19.14
CA ARG A 340 -2.25 37.27 20.61
C ARG A 340 -1.89 35.83 21.02
N ASP A 341 -1.14 35.13 20.17
CA ASP A 341 -0.69 33.76 20.44
C ASP A 341 0.84 33.62 20.38
N LEU A 342 1.54 34.76 20.24
CA LEU A 342 3.00 34.81 20.27
C LEU A 342 3.48 34.35 21.66
N GLN A 343 4.54 33.55 21.72
CA GLN A 343 5.08 32.97 22.96
C GLN A 343 6.57 33.28 23.16
N ARG A 344 7.35 33.25 22.07
CA ARG A 344 8.79 33.51 22.04
C ARG A 344 9.19 34.23 20.75
N ILE A 345 10.30 34.94 20.79
CA ILE A 345 11.05 35.42 19.63
C ILE A 345 12.54 35.15 19.87
N GLU A 346 13.24 34.62 18.86
CA GLU A 346 14.70 34.48 18.82
C GLU A 346 15.22 35.09 17.51
N LEU A 347 16.51 35.43 17.47
CA LEU A 347 17.24 35.89 16.29
C LEU A 347 18.55 35.09 16.15
N GLY A 348 18.96 34.77 14.91
CA GLY A 348 20.13 33.94 14.56
C GLY A 348 20.23 33.71 13.04
N ASP A 349 21.39 33.31 12.52
CA ASP A 349 21.70 33.19 11.09
C ASP A 349 21.26 31.83 10.53
N VAL A 350 19.94 31.65 10.38
CA VAL A 350 19.35 30.34 10.08
C VAL A 350 19.30 29.99 8.58
N ASP A 351 19.98 30.77 7.72
CA ASP A 351 20.26 30.39 6.32
C ASP A 351 21.71 30.61 5.82
N GLY A 352 22.62 31.10 6.67
CA GLY A 352 24.07 31.16 6.42
C GLY A 352 24.51 32.33 5.52
N ASP A 353 23.72 33.40 5.48
CA ASP A 353 23.94 34.63 4.71
C ASP A 353 24.90 35.61 5.43
N GLY A 354 25.05 35.47 6.76
CA GLY A 354 25.84 36.35 7.63
C GLY A 354 25.00 37.39 8.38
N LYS A 355 23.71 37.11 8.63
CA LYS A 355 22.72 38.00 9.26
C LYS A 355 21.74 37.21 10.09
N ALA A 356 21.08 37.85 11.07
CA ALA A 356 20.01 37.22 11.81
C ALA A 356 18.64 37.24 11.10
N GLU A 357 18.00 36.06 11.02
CA GLU A 357 16.56 35.91 10.78
C GLU A 357 15.75 36.14 12.05
N ILE A 358 14.47 36.49 11.89
CA ILE A 358 13.53 36.53 13.03
C ILE A 358 12.76 35.21 13.13
N VAL A 359 13.01 34.44 14.19
CA VAL A 359 12.26 33.22 14.53
C VAL A 359 11.16 33.56 15.52
N LEU A 360 9.92 33.65 15.01
CA LEU A 360 8.73 34.01 15.79
C LEU A 360 7.89 32.79 16.15
N VAL A 361 7.66 32.56 17.44
CA VAL A 361 7.03 31.33 17.95
C VAL A 361 5.64 31.58 18.53
N GLN A 362 4.72 30.65 18.28
CA GLN A 362 3.32 30.62 18.73
C GLN A 362 3.06 29.40 19.64
N SER A 363 1.82 29.21 20.11
CA SER A 363 1.48 28.10 21.02
C SER A 363 1.71 26.69 20.42
N SER A 364 1.66 26.58 19.09
CA SER A 364 1.75 25.31 18.34
C SER A 364 2.41 25.44 16.96
N ALA A 365 3.19 26.50 16.73
CA ALA A 365 3.91 26.74 15.47
C ALA A 365 5.12 27.66 15.67
N TYR A 366 6.08 27.65 14.75
CA TYR A 366 7.07 28.71 14.58
C TYR A 366 7.03 29.28 13.15
N ARG A 367 7.61 30.45 12.94
CA ARG A 367 7.67 31.14 11.65
C ARG A 367 8.98 31.94 11.55
N ILE A 368 9.72 31.76 10.47
CA ILE A 368 10.99 32.43 10.20
C ILE A 368 10.77 33.56 9.17
N TYR A 369 11.41 34.72 9.34
CA TYR A 369 11.40 35.83 8.37
C TYR A 369 12.79 36.00 7.71
N TRP A 370 12.94 35.50 6.48
CA TRP A 370 14.19 35.20 5.74
C TRP A 370 15.07 36.36 5.22
N SER A 371 14.76 37.62 5.55
CA SER A 371 15.56 38.80 5.18
C SER A 371 14.90 40.03 5.81
N PRO A 372 15.07 40.21 7.14
CA PRO A 372 14.36 41.26 7.85
C PRO A 372 14.90 42.65 7.54
N ASP A 373 16.13 42.73 7.03
CA ASP A 373 16.83 43.90 6.47
C ASP A 373 16.07 44.61 5.34
N VAL A 374 15.34 43.88 4.50
CA VAL A 374 14.70 44.44 3.31
C VAL A 374 13.22 44.10 3.14
N ASN A 375 12.67 43.09 3.84
CA ASN A 375 11.30 42.65 3.59
C ASN A 375 10.59 41.99 4.79
N PHE A 376 9.35 41.52 4.57
CA PHE A 376 8.50 40.85 5.56
C PHE A 376 8.03 39.45 5.09
N ASN A 377 8.76 38.84 4.15
CA ASN A 377 8.51 37.48 3.69
C ASN A 377 8.84 36.49 4.81
N HIS A 378 8.18 35.34 4.81
CA HIS A 378 8.35 34.36 5.88
C HIS A 378 8.06 32.94 5.41
N SER A 379 8.61 31.95 6.11
CA SER A 379 8.36 30.52 5.91
C SER A 379 6.87 30.13 5.95
N GLY A 380 6.06 30.92 6.67
CA GLY A 380 4.73 30.51 7.10
C GLY A 380 4.79 29.75 8.42
N ASP A 381 3.62 29.41 8.96
CA ASP A 381 3.51 28.78 10.29
C ASP A 381 3.83 27.28 10.21
N GLN A 382 5.04 26.92 10.61
CA GLN A 382 5.52 25.53 10.71
C GLN A 382 4.95 24.89 11.97
N ALA A 383 4.05 23.92 11.81
CA ALA A 383 3.31 23.32 12.92
C ALA A 383 4.21 22.44 13.80
N VAL A 384 4.28 22.74 15.10
CA VAL A 384 5.16 22.05 16.06
C VAL A 384 4.46 21.82 17.41
N SER A 385 4.69 20.63 17.98
CA SER A 385 4.07 20.19 19.24
C SER A 385 4.89 20.66 20.45
N LEU A 386 4.93 21.96 20.73
CA LEU A 386 5.79 22.57 21.76
C LEU A 386 5.37 22.25 23.22
N ARG A 387 6.36 22.26 24.12
CA ARG A 387 6.15 22.36 25.56
C ARG A 387 5.53 23.72 25.93
N GLN A 388 4.82 23.77 27.06
CA GLN A 388 4.39 25.01 27.70
C GLN A 388 4.98 25.14 29.13
N PRO A 389 5.66 26.25 29.49
CA PRO A 389 6.04 27.36 28.60
C PRO A 389 6.96 26.89 27.47
N VAL A 390 6.93 27.64 26.36
CA VAL A 390 7.81 27.41 25.20
C VAL A 390 9.27 27.55 25.64
N VAL A 391 10.11 26.65 25.13
CA VAL A 391 11.57 26.73 25.21
C VAL A 391 12.09 26.35 23.83
N ILE A 392 12.86 27.27 23.26
CA ILE A 392 13.48 27.24 21.96
C ILE A 392 14.85 27.93 22.10
N GLN A 393 15.82 27.58 21.26
CA GLN A 393 17.11 28.24 21.11
C GLN A 393 17.51 28.13 19.63
N LEU A 394 18.41 29.01 19.20
CA LEU A 394 19.16 28.90 17.95
C LEU A 394 20.64 28.63 18.29
N GLY A 395 21.42 28.21 17.30
CA GLY A 395 22.83 27.86 17.45
C GLY A 395 23.31 26.92 16.33
N ASN A 396 24.62 26.82 16.15
CA ASN A 396 25.27 26.03 15.11
C ASN A 396 25.50 24.59 15.59
N PHE A 397 24.49 23.71 15.46
CA PHE A 397 24.53 22.35 16.02
C PHE A 397 25.05 21.26 15.04
N ASP A 398 25.29 21.53 13.74
CA ASP A 398 26.04 20.64 12.81
C ASP A 398 27.48 21.10 12.50
N GLY A 399 27.76 22.40 12.65
CA GLY A 399 29.09 22.99 12.59
C GLY A 399 29.44 23.76 11.31
N ALA A 400 28.84 23.46 10.15
CA ALA A 400 29.20 24.12 8.88
C ALA A 400 28.13 24.10 7.77
N GLY A 401 26.91 23.65 8.06
CA GLY A 401 25.82 23.44 7.10
C GLY A 401 26.04 22.24 6.16
N ILE A 402 27.11 21.46 6.41
CA ILE A 402 27.54 20.38 5.53
C ILE A 402 28.24 19.28 6.33
N SER A 403 27.48 18.26 6.72
CA SER A 403 28.06 16.94 6.99
C SER A 403 28.94 16.50 5.81
N THR A 404 30.26 16.53 6.02
CA THR A 404 31.26 16.06 5.05
C THR A 404 31.38 14.54 5.00
N GLU A 405 30.47 13.81 5.67
CA GLU A 405 30.32 12.38 5.46
C GLU A 405 29.93 12.13 3.99
N PRO A 406 30.75 11.42 3.20
CA PRO A 406 30.43 11.17 1.80
C PRO A 406 29.17 10.30 1.70
N PRO A 407 28.28 10.54 0.71
CA PRO A 407 26.98 9.88 0.62
C PRO A 407 27.04 8.39 0.85
N SER A 408 26.25 7.88 1.80
CA SER A 408 26.29 6.49 2.25
C SER A 408 25.08 5.74 1.68
N MET A 409 25.33 4.91 0.66
CA MET A 409 24.27 4.29 -0.12
C MET A 409 23.69 3.06 0.58
N VAL A 410 22.46 3.16 1.07
CA VAL A 410 21.73 2.04 1.67
C VAL A 410 20.64 1.55 0.71
N VAL A 411 20.73 0.29 0.29
CA VAL A 411 19.72 -0.37 -0.55
C VAL A 411 18.94 -1.41 0.23
N SER A 412 17.61 -1.36 0.17
CA SER A 412 16.72 -2.28 0.90
C SER A 412 15.42 -2.62 0.12
N PRO A 413 15.04 -3.90 0.00
CA PRO A 413 15.78 -5.10 0.38
C PRO A 413 16.91 -5.42 -0.61
N LYS A 414 17.97 -6.10 -0.14
CA LYS A 414 19.08 -6.57 -1.00
C LYS A 414 18.78 -7.86 -1.78
N SER A 415 17.54 -8.37 -1.69
CA SER A 415 17.06 -9.50 -2.46
C SER A 415 15.57 -9.37 -2.82
N LEU A 416 15.22 -9.72 -4.06
CA LEU A 416 13.86 -9.80 -4.58
C LEU A 416 13.58 -11.22 -5.10
N GLY A 417 12.35 -11.69 -4.93
CA GLY A 417 11.96 -13.08 -5.19
C GLY A 417 10.65 -13.17 -5.92
N PHE A 418 10.70 -13.50 -7.21
CA PHE A 418 9.53 -13.74 -8.04
C PHE A 418 9.30 -15.25 -8.16
N GLU A 419 8.05 -15.70 -7.98
CA GLU A 419 7.64 -17.06 -8.31
C GLU A 419 6.43 -17.02 -9.25
N MET A 420 6.44 -17.87 -10.27
CA MET A 420 5.30 -18.09 -11.18
C MET A 420 5.25 -19.55 -11.61
N THR A 421 4.09 -20.02 -12.05
CA THR A 421 3.99 -21.27 -12.81
C THR A 421 4.21 -20.98 -14.29
N ARG A 422 4.79 -21.93 -15.03
CA ARG A 422 4.97 -21.81 -16.49
C ARG A 422 3.64 -21.47 -17.19
N GLY A 423 3.67 -20.46 -18.07
CA GLY A 423 2.49 -20.05 -18.86
C GLY A 423 1.49 -19.13 -18.14
N GLU A 424 1.66 -18.87 -16.84
CA GLU A 424 0.90 -17.84 -16.14
C GLU A 424 1.38 -16.43 -16.53
N SER A 425 0.57 -15.41 -16.23
CA SER A 425 0.98 -14.00 -16.33
C SER A 425 2.15 -13.70 -15.38
N ALA A 426 3.05 -12.80 -15.79
CA ALA A 426 4.12 -12.31 -14.92
C ALA A 426 3.58 -11.80 -13.56
N PRO A 427 4.16 -12.22 -12.43
CA PRO A 427 3.79 -11.73 -11.10
C PRO A 427 3.89 -10.20 -10.96
N PRO A 428 3.20 -9.61 -9.97
CA PRO A 428 3.26 -8.17 -9.71
C PRO A 428 4.69 -7.65 -9.51
N ALA A 429 4.91 -6.42 -9.94
CA ALA A 429 6.17 -5.70 -9.75
C ALA A 429 6.58 -5.68 -8.27
N GLN A 430 7.88 -5.82 -8.00
CA GLN A 430 8.46 -5.63 -6.68
C GLN A 430 9.27 -4.34 -6.66
N THR A 431 9.52 -3.79 -5.47
CA THR A 431 10.30 -2.56 -5.31
C THR A 431 11.48 -2.78 -4.37
N PHE A 432 12.55 -2.03 -4.62
CA PHE A 432 13.56 -1.74 -3.61
C PHE A 432 13.72 -0.23 -3.49
N GLN A 433 14.10 0.23 -2.31
CA GLN A 433 14.45 1.63 -2.08
C GLN A 433 15.96 1.78 -2.01
N VAL A 434 16.45 2.90 -2.53
CA VAL A 434 17.79 3.39 -2.28
C VAL A 434 17.66 4.69 -1.51
N THR A 435 18.32 4.75 -0.36
CA THR A 435 18.33 5.90 0.55
C THR A 435 19.76 6.36 0.76
N ASN A 436 20.01 7.67 0.75
CA ASN A 436 21.23 8.18 1.35
C ASN A 436 21.10 8.09 2.88
N ALA A 437 22.15 7.61 3.54
CA ALA A 437 22.25 7.50 5.00
C ALA A 437 23.48 8.25 5.56
N GLY A 438 24.16 9.04 4.72
CA GLY A 438 25.19 10.01 5.09
C GLY A 438 24.92 11.34 4.39
N GLY A 439 25.90 12.24 4.36
CA GLY A 439 25.77 13.59 3.79
C GLY A 439 25.61 13.64 2.26
N GLY A 440 25.39 14.83 1.73
CA GLY A 440 25.47 15.15 0.30
C GLY A 440 24.37 14.62 -0.64
N ILE A 441 24.46 14.99 -1.93
CA ILE A 441 23.58 14.47 -2.99
C ILE A 441 24.07 13.10 -3.48
N LEU A 442 23.25 12.07 -3.28
CA LEU A 442 23.44 10.73 -3.82
C LEU A 442 22.66 10.55 -5.14
N ASN A 443 23.34 10.66 -6.28
CA ASN A 443 22.77 10.30 -7.58
C ASN A 443 23.03 8.81 -7.87
N VAL A 444 22.00 8.08 -8.29
CA VAL A 444 22.00 6.63 -8.39
C VAL A 444 21.73 6.18 -9.81
N HIS A 445 22.65 5.40 -10.36
CA HIS A 445 22.50 4.69 -11.63
C HIS A 445 22.24 3.20 -11.36
N VAL A 446 21.38 2.57 -12.17
CA VAL A 446 20.96 1.18 -11.99
C VAL A 446 21.10 0.37 -13.27
N ASP A 447 22.00 -0.61 -13.25
CA ASP A 447 22.24 -1.56 -14.34
C ASP A 447 21.74 -2.96 -13.96
N ALA A 448 20.78 -3.49 -14.71
CA ALA A 448 20.11 -4.75 -14.44
C ALA A 448 20.62 -5.86 -15.39
N ARG A 449 21.32 -6.85 -14.84
CA ARG A 449 21.97 -7.93 -15.62
C ARG A 449 21.47 -9.31 -15.21
N THR A 450 20.80 -9.98 -16.14
CA THR A 450 20.37 -11.38 -16.05
C THR A 450 21.58 -12.33 -16.19
N VAL A 451 21.78 -13.24 -15.22
CA VAL A 451 22.89 -14.21 -15.23
C VAL A 451 22.59 -15.38 -16.18
N ASN A 452 21.33 -15.79 -16.26
CA ASN A 452 20.82 -16.83 -17.17
C ASN A 452 19.39 -16.48 -17.65
N GLY A 453 18.87 -17.22 -18.64
CA GLY A 453 17.50 -17.07 -19.13
C GLY A 453 17.28 -16.05 -20.27
N GLY A 454 18.28 -15.23 -20.59
CA GLY A 454 18.12 -14.12 -21.56
C GLY A 454 17.58 -12.86 -20.89
N ASP A 455 17.13 -11.88 -21.67
CA ASP A 455 16.71 -10.57 -21.16
C ASP A 455 15.26 -10.58 -20.63
N TRP A 456 15.08 -11.00 -19.38
CA TRP A 456 13.76 -11.15 -18.72
C TRP A 456 13.43 -10.11 -17.65
N LEU A 457 14.34 -9.18 -17.33
CA LEU A 457 14.20 -8.24 -16.22
C LEU A 457 14.23 -6.78 -16.72
N GLU A 458 13.42 -5.91 -16.13
CA GLU A 458 13.55 -4.46 -16.24
C GLU A 458 13.49 -3.78 -14.86
N VAL A 459 14.10 -2.61 -14.76
CA VAL A 459 14.08 -1.74 -13.57
C VAL A 459 13.77 -0.33 -14.04
N THR A 460 12.97 0.40 -13.27
CA THR A 460 12.59 1.80 -13.57
C THR A 460 12.53 2.61 -12.27
N PRO A 461 13.08 3.85 -12.23
CA PRO A 461 13.92 4.49 -13.25
C PRO A 461 15.29 3.78 -13.43
N PHE A 462 16.10 4.24 -14.40
CA PHE A 462 17.51 3.83 -14.55
C PHE A 462 18.47 4.78 -13.83
N ASP A 463 18.12 6.07 -13.78
CA ASP A 463 18.86 7.15 -13.15
C ASP A 463 17.90 7.92 -12.23
N ALA A 464 18.33 8.23 -11.00
CA ALA A 464 17.57 9.05 -10.06
C ALA A 464 18.49 9.73 -9.03
N THR A 465 17.89 10.48 -8.10
CA THR A 465 18.55 11.01 -6.91
C THR A 465 17.87 10.39 -5.69
N ALA A 466 18.63 9.85 -4.73
CA ALA A 466 18.07 9.22 -3.55
C ALA A 466 17.51 10.27 -2.55
N PRO A 467 16.44 9.95 -1.79
CA PRO A 467 15.77 8.65 -1.69
C PRO A 467 14.79 8.37 -2.84
N GLU A 468 14.90 7.19 -3.46
CA GLU A 468 14.03 6.76 -4.58
C GLU A 468 13.59 5.29 -4.44
N THR A 469 12.40 4.98 -4.96
CA THR A 469 11.78 3.64 -4.98
C THR A 469 11.82 3.03 -6.39
N PHE A 470 12.84 2.21 -6.64
CA PHE A 470 13.01 1.51 -7.90
C PHE A 470 12.01 0.38 -8.07
N THR A 471 11.26 0.42 -9.18
CA THR A 471 10.28 -0.59 -9.56
C THR A 471 10.91 -1.62 -10.48
N VAL A 472 10.95 -2.86 -10.01
CA VAL A 472 11.50 -4.03 -10.70
C VAL A 472 10.37 -4.87 -11.28
N ARG A 473 10.44 -5.17 -12.58
CA ARG A 473 9.43 -5.93 -13.32
C ARG A 473 10.05 -7.02 -14.15
N LEU A 474 9.25 -8.04 -14.44
CA LEU A 474 9.57 -9.09 -15.38
C LEU A 474 9.03 -8.72 -16.76
N LYS A 475 9.83 -8.92 -17.79
CA LYS A 475 9.43 -8.75 -19.20
C LYS A 475 8.57 -9.95 -19.64
N ASP A 476 7.61 -9.73 -20.54
CA ASP A 476 6.62 -10.75 -20.98
C ASP A 476 7.23 -12.09 -21.44
N VAL A 477 8.51 -12.11 -21.84
CA VAL A 477 9.27 -13.32 -22.19
C VAL A 477 9.20 -14.42 -21.13
N VAL A 478 9.06 -14.08 -19.84
CA VAL A 478 8.96 -15.06 -18.73
C VAL A 478 7.81 -16.04 -18.88
N THR A 479 6.72 -15.63 -19.54
CA THR A 479 5.56 -16.49 -19.84
C THR A 479 5.92 -17.71 -20.71
N SER A 480 7.00 -17.60 -21.49
CA SER A 480 7.48 -18.61 -22.46
C SER A 480 8.70 -19.41 -22.00
N MET A 481 9.34 -19.02 -20.89
CA MET A 481 10.56 -19.65 -20.38
C MET A 481 10.28 -21.04 -19.79
N GLU A 482 11.28 -21.91 -19.81
CA GLU A 482 11.19 -23.27 -19.26
C GLU A 482 11.18 -23.25 -17.71
N PRO A 483 10.67 -24.29 -17.03
CA PRO A 483 10.75 -24.39 -15.58
C PRO A 483 12.20 -24.41 -15.06
N GLY A 484 12.51 -23.58 -14.07
CA GLY A 484 13.87 -23.42 -13.56
C GLY A 484 14.08 -22.25 -12.58
N SER A 485 15.32 -22.09 -12.12
CA SER A 485 15.79 -20.90 -11.38
C SER A 485 16.51 -19.98 -12.35
N TYR A 486 16.07 -18.73 -12.38
CA TYR A 486 16.67 -17.65 -13.14
C TYR A 486 17.15 -16.57 -12.18
N ASP A 487 18.43 -16.28 -12.24
CA ASP A 487 19.11 -15.37 -11.32
C ASP A 487 19.56 -14.12 -12.09
N ALA A 488 19.43 -12.95 -11.48
CA ALA A 488 19.84 -11.67 -12.03
C ALA A 488 20.40 -10.79 -10.92
N ASN A 489 21.34 -9.91 -11.28
CA ASN A 489 21.91 -8.92 -10.38
C ASN A 489 21.52 -7.54 -10.89
N ILE A 490 20.94 -6.74 -10.01
CA ILE A 490 20.77 -5.30 -10.23
C ILE A 490 21.91 -4.62 -9.49
N THR A 491 22.88 -4.08 -10.24
CA THR A 491 23.95 -3.25 -9.69
C THR A 491 23.42 -1.82 -9.55
N VAL A 492 23.38 -1.33 -8.33
CA VAL A 492 23.12 0.07 -7.99
C VAL A 492 24.48 0.73 -7.78
N THR A 493 24.77 1.77 -8.55
CA THR A 493 26.00 2.57 -8.43
C THR A 493 25.63 3.98 -7.96
N GLY A 494 26.12 4.34 -6.79
CA GLY A 494 26.01 5.68 -6.24
C GLY A 494 27.11 6.59 -6.79
N THR A 495 26.76 7.84 -7.08
CA THR A 495 27.66 8.88 -7.59
C THR A 495 27.36 10.20 -6.91
N SER A 496 28.42 10.95 -6.60
CA SER A 496 28.37 12.23 -5.89
C SER A 496 29.16 13.29 -6.67
N SER A 497 28.90 14.57 -6.39
CA SER A 497 29.70 15.69 -6.91
C SER A 497 31.11 15.74 -6.28
N SER A 498 31.28 15.19 -5.08
CA SER A 498 32.57 15.04 -4.38
C SER A 498 33.41 13.86 -4.89
N GLY A 499 32.79 12.87 -5.55
CA GLY A 499 33.45 11.70 -6.12
C GLY A 499 33.64 10.53 -5.13
N GLU A 500 33.48 10.75 -3.83
CA GLU A 500 33.42 9.70 -2.81
C GLU A 500 31.96 9.39 -2.43
N VAL A 501 31.65 8.09 -2.28
CA VAL A 501 30.36 7.55 -1.87
C VAL A 501 30.62 6.30 -1.02
N GLN A 502 30.23 6.32 0.25
CA GLN A 502 30.27 5.14 1.11
C GLN A 502 29.29 4.08 0.60
N ASP A 503 29.73 2.82 0.57
CA ASP A 503 29.00 1.70 -0.03
C ASP A 503 28.53 1.96 -1.49
N GLY A 504 29.23 2.82 -2.24
CA GLY A 504 28.82 3.33 -3.56
C GLY A 504 28.61 2.32 -4.70
N GLU A 505 28.83 1.02 -4.48
CA GLU A 505 28.27 -0.04 -5.32
C GLU A 505 27.59 -1.09 -4.43
N GLN A 506 26.28 -1.29 -4.61
CA GLN A 506 25.52 -2.36 -3.96
C GLN A 506 24.74 -3.18 -4.99
N VAL A 507 24.54 -4.47 -4.69
CA VAL A 507 23.83 -5.40 -5.59
C VAL A 507 22.53 -5.86 -4.93
N VAL A 508 21.41 -5.66 -5.62
CA VAL A 508 20.15 -6.35 -5.32
C VAL A 508 20.12 -7.63 -6.13
N THR A 509 20.05 -8.76 -5.43
CA THR A 509 19.91 -10.08 -6.08
C THR A 509 18.44 -10.34 -6.42
N VAL A 510 18.15 -10.76 -7.64
CA VAL A 510 16.79 -11.10 -8.09
C VAL A 510 16.75 -12.56 -8.50
N ARG A 511 15.84 -13.33 -7.90
CA ARG A 511 15.54 -14.71 -8.35
C ARG A 511 14.13 -14.80 -8.87
N LEU A 512 13.99 -15.27 -10.11
CA LEU A 512 12.76 -15.76 -10.69
C LEU A 512 12.76 -17.29 -10.65
N THR A 513 11.81 -17.86 -9.91
CA THR A 513 11.55 -19.31 -9.91
C THR A 513 10.35 -19.60 -10.78
N ILE A 514 10.56 -20.20 -11.95
CA ILE A 514 9.48 -20.72 -12.80
C ILE A 514 9.21 -22.16 -12.38
N ARG A 515 8.09 -22.37 -11.69
CA ARG A 515 7.62 -23.70 -11.29
C ARG A 515 7.03 -24.41 -12.51
N PRO A 516 7.29 -25.71 -12.70
CA PRO A 516 6.58 -26.49 -13.70
C PRO A 516 5.10 -26.55 -13.33
N THR A 517 4.23 -26.48 -14.33
CA THR A 517 2.79 -26.79 -14.19
C THR A 517 2.56 -28.21 -13.67
N GLY A 518 3.53 -29.09 -13.91
CA GLY A 518 3.37 -30.53 -13.71
C GLY A 518 2.48 -31.15 -14.79
N PRO A 519 2.34 -32.48 -14.78
CA PRO A 519 1.50 -33.17 -15.73
C PRO A 519 0.01 -32.83 -15.50
N MET A 520 -0.67 -32.36 -16.56
CA MET A 520 -2.09 -32.05 -16.56
C MET A 520 -2.80 -32.75 -17.71
N LEU A 521 -3.67 -33.70 -17.36
CA LEU A 521 -4.48 -34.49 -18.27
C LEU A 521 -5.65 -33.65 -18.81
N GLU A 522 -5.67 -33.42 -20.13
CA GLU A 522 -6.82 -32.88 -20.85
C GLU A 522 -7.48 -34.00 -21.66
N VAL A 523 -8.81 -34.09 -21.59
CA VAL A 523 -9.62 -34.96 -22.46
C VAL A 523 -10.76 -34.16 -23.06
N ALA A 524 -11.07 -34.42 -24.33
CA ALA A 524 -12.20 -33.81 -25.03
C ALA A 524 -12.79 -34.82 -26.04
N PRO A 525 -14.11 -34.77 -26.34
CA PRO A 525 -15.12 -33.88 -25.76
C PRO A 525 -15.45 -34.21 -24.29
N GLU A 526 -15.95 -33.23 -23.53
CA GLU A 526 -16.28 -33.40 -22.11
C GLU A 526 -17.49 -34.31 -21.85
N ARG A 527 -18.36 -34.52 -22.85
CA ARG A 527 -19.52 -35.44 -22.78
C ARG A 527 -19.94 -35.92 -24.16
N TYR A 528 -20.73 -36.98 -24.21
CA TYR A 528 -21.48 -37.37 -25.40
C TYR A 528 -22.98 -37.48 -25.10
N ASP A 529 -23.81 -36.95 -26.00
CA ASP A 529 -25.25 -37.15 -25.97
C ASP A 529 -25.70 -37.81 -27.27
N PHE A 530 -26.21 -39.04 -27.19
CA PHE A 530 -26.69 -39.81 -28.33
C PHE A 530 -28.20 -40.03 -28.25
N SER A 531 -28.87 -39.98 -29.39
CA SER A 531 -30.26 -40.43 -29.52
C SER A 531 -30.41 -41.30 -30.77
N MET A 532 -31.26 -42.32 -30.68
CA MET A 532 -31.62 -43.17 -31.81
C MET A 532 -33.00 -43.80 -31.63
N ASN A 533 -33.68 -44.10 -32.73
CA ASN A 533 -34.84 -44.99 -32.69
C ASN A 533 -34.41 -46.42 -32.32
N PHE A 534 -35.32 -47.22 -31.75
CA PHE A 534 -35.10 -48.63 -31.44
C PHE A 534 -34.65 -49.43 -32.68
N GLY A 535 -33.37 -49.82 -32.69
CA GLY A 535 -32.72 -50.46 -33.82
C GLY A 535 -32.42 -49.55 -35.03
N GLY A 536 -32.60 -48.23 -34.93
CA GLY A 536 -32.25 -47.28 -35.99
C GLY A 536 -30.75 -47.25 -36.33
N VAL A 537 -30.36 -46.37 -37.25
CA VAL A 537 -28.94 -46.15 -37.59
C VAL A 537 -28.17 -45.75 -36.32
N ILE A 538 -27.06 -46.42 -36.07
CA ILE A 538 -26.21 -46.17 -34.91
C ILE A 538 -25.48 -44.82 -35.10
N PRO A 539 -25.58 -43.86 -34.16
CA PRO A 539 -24.84 -42.60 -34.22
C PRO A 539 -23.32 -42.81 -34.24
N SER A 540 -22.62 -42.02 -35.06
CA SER A 540 -21.16 -41.90 -35.02
C SER A 540 -20.74 -40.87 -33.97
N ALA A 541 -19.66 -41.17 -33.25
CA ALA A 541 -19.04 -40.26 -32.29
C ALA A 541 -17.76 -39.64 -32.86
N ASP A 542 -17.44 -38.41 -32.46
CA ASP A 542 -16.07 -37.89 -32.57
C ASP A 542 -15.12 -38.69 -31.64
N PRO A 543 -13.85 -38.91 -32.01
CA PRO A 543 -12.91 -39.61 -31.15
C PRO A 543 -12.48 -38.75 -29.95
N ILE A 544 -12.28 -39.38 -28.79
CA ILE A 544 -11.74 -38.71 -27.61
C ILE A 544 -10.27 -38.36 -27.87
N THR A 545 -9.91 -37.08 -27.81
CA THR A 545 -8.51 -36.63 -27.76
C THR A 545 -8.01 -36.64 -26.33
N ILE A 546 -6.85 -37.23 -26.07
CA ILE A 546 -6.24 -37.35 -24.74
C ILE A 546 -4.84 -36.75 -24.77
N ARG A 547 -4.59 -35.71 -23.97
CA ARG A 547 -3.39 -34.85 -24.05
C ARG A 547 -2.77 -34.61 -22.68
N ASN A 548 -1.47 -34.32 -22.66
CA ASN A 548 -0.86 -33.60 -21.54
C ASN A 548 -0.70 -32.15 -21.99
N VAL A 549 -1.36 -31.23 -21.30
CA VAL A 549 -1.27 -29.79 -21.56
C VAL A 549 -0.36 -29.07 -20.57
N GLY A 550 0.19 -29.80 -19.61
CA GLY A 550 1.24 -29.34 -18.69
C GLY A 550 2.61 -29.96 -18.99
N ASP A 551 3.55 -29.71 -18.09
CA ASP A 551 4.93 -30.19 -18.17
C ASP A 551 5.04 -31.72 -17.89
N GLY A 552 6.26 -32.26 -17.93
CA GLY A 552 6.56 -33.65 -17.53
C GLY A 552 6.51 -34.71 -18.65
N GLY A 553 6.11 -34.34 -19.87
CA GLY A 553 6.17 -35.22 -21.05
C GLY A 553 4.94 -36.12 -21.23
N ARG A 554 5.09 -37.24 -21.94
CA ARG A 554 3.96 -38.12 -22.29
C ARG A 554 3.54 -39.00 -21.10
N LEU A 555 2.28 -38.88 -20.70
CA LEU A 555 1.71 -39.61 -19.57
C LEU A 555 1.10 -40.92 -20.05
N PHE A 556 1.30 -42.01 -19.29
CA PHE A 556 0.54 -43.23 -19.51
C PHE A 556 -0.88 -43.04 -18.96
N TYR A 557 -1.89 -43.50 -19.72
CA TYR A 557 -3.28 -43.46 -19.28
C TYR A 557 -3.96 -44.84 -19.42
N ARG A 558 -4.98 -45.06 -18.60
CA ARG A 558 -5.97 -46.13 -18.70
C ARG A 558 -7.34 -45.54 -18.92
N ILE A 559 -8.25 -46.30 -19.51
CA ILE A 559 -9.67 -45.93 -19.63
C ILE A 559 -10.53 -47.09 -19.15
N THR A 560 -11.49 -46.78 -18.29
CA THR A 560 -12.58 -47.69 -17.94
C THR A 560 -13.90 -47.11 -18.44
N VAL A 561 -14.87 -48.01 -18.69
CA VAL A 561 -16.25 -47.64 -19.01
C VAL A 561 -17.14 -48.34 -18.01
N THR A 562 -18.01 -47.59 -17.34
CA THR A 562 -19.09 -48.12 -16.52
C THR A 562 -20.43 -47.68 -17.10
N THR A 563 -21.40 -48.58 -17.12
CA THR A 563 -22.75 -48.36 -17.65
C THR A 563 -23.78 -48.54 -16.52
N SER A 564 -24.85 -47.77 -16.52
CA SER A 564 -25.88 -47.79 -15.46
C SER A 564 -26.65 -49.11 -15.39
N ASP A 565 -26.71 -49.85 -16.49
CA ASP A 565 -27.33 -51.18 -16.63
C ASP A 565 -26.33 -52.34 -16.45
N GLY A 566 -25.03 -52.07 -16.35
CA GLY A 566 -23.98 -53.09 -16.43
C GLY A 566 -23.82 -53.71 -17.83
N GLY A 567 -24.45 -53.12 -18.85
CA GLY A 567 -24.37 -53.55 -20.24
C GLY A 567 -23.04 -53.19 -20.91
N ASN A 568 -22.84 -53.71 -22.13
CA ASN A 568 -21.63 -53.50 -22.95
C ASN A 568 -21.95 -52.74 -24.26
N TRP A 569 -22.91 -51.82 -24.19
CA TRP A 569 -23.44 -51.07 -25.33
C TRP A 569 -22.56 -49.88 -25.76
N LEU A 570 -21.52 -49.56 -25.00
CA LEU A 570 -20.53 -48.53 -25.30
C LEU A 570 -19.14 -49.18 -25.33
N LYS A 571 -18.37 -48.92 -26.39
CA LYS A 571 -17.02 -49.44 -26.59
C LYS A 571 -16.05 -48.36 -27.05
N LEU A 572 -14.77 -48.63 -26.80
CA LEU A 572 -13.64 -47.78 -27.16
C LEU A 572 -12.66 -48.60 -28.01
N SER A 573 -11.94 -47.97 -28.96
CA SER A 573 -10.95 -48.69 -29.79
C SER A 573 -9.72 -49.18 -29.01
N LYS A 574 -9.48 -48.64 -27.80
CA LYS A 574 -8.47 -49.10 -26.83
C LYS A 574 -8.82 -48.64 -25.40
N SER A 575 -8.23 -49.28 -24.40
CA SER A 575 -8.43 -49.00 -22.96
C SER A 575 -7.17 -48.49 -22.24
N SER A 576 -6.12 -48.16 -22.97
CA SER A 576 -4.88 -47.56 -22.44
C SER A 576 -4.00 -47.04 -23.57
N GLY A 577 -3.17 -46.03 -23.27
CA GLY A 577 -2.20 -45.47 -24.21
C GLY A 577 -1.24 -44.49 -23.54
N PHE A 578 -0.69 -43.58 -24.33
CA PHE A 578 0.09 -42.43 -23.85
C PHE A 578 -0.50 -41.14 -24.41
N THR A 579 -0.44 -40.02 -23.70
CA THR A 579 -1.01 -38.73 -24.14
C THR A 579 -0.48 -38.26 -25.51
N ASP A 580 -1.22 -37.32 -26.12
CA ASP A 580 -1.13 -36.92 -27.53
C ASP A 580 -1.61 -38.06 -28.44
N ASP A 581 -2.85 -38.48 -28.20
CA ASP A 581 -3.44 -39.71 -28.73
C ASP A 581 -4.98 -39.58 -28.85
N THR A 582 -5.58 -40.43 -29.69
CA THR A 582 -7.03 -40.44 -29.96
C THR A 582 -7.65 -41.81 -29.72
N VAL A 583 -8.89 -41.83 -29.22
CA VAL A 583 -9.67 -43.06 -28.91
C VAL A 583 -11.05 -42.97 -29.54
N ASP A 584 -11.35 -43.87 -30.47
CA ASP A 584 -12.65 -43.91 -31.15
C ASP A 584 -13.72 -44.48 -30.21
N VAL A 585 -14.90 -43.86 -30.20
CA VAL A 585 -16.06 -44.29 -29.40
C VAL A 585 -17.07 -44.97 -30.33
N THR A 586 -17.67 -46.08 -29.90
CA THR A 586 -18.60 -46.88 -30.72
C THR A 586 -19.74 -47.43 -29.87
N LEU A 587 -20.96 -47.40 -30.40
CA LEU A 587 -22.16 -47.93 -29.76
C LEU A 587 -22.54 -49.31 -30.31
N GLU A 588 -22.96 -50.22 -29.43
CA GLU A 588 -23.50 -51.55 -29.77
C GLU A 588 -24.86 -51.79 -29.06
N PRO A 589 -25.94 -51.09 -29.47
CA PRO A 589 -27.24 -51.09 -28.79
C PRO A 589 -28.06 -52.39 -28.99
N ARG A 590 -27.47 -53.47 -29.49
CA ARG A 590 -28.19 -54.64 -30.04
C ARG A 590 -29.08 -55.42 -29.05
N ASN A 591 -28.84 -55.26 -27.76
CA ASN A 591 -29.60 -55.90 -26.69
C ASN A 591 -30.36 -54.88 -25.80
N LEU A 592 -30.41 -53.61 -26.19
CA LEU A 592 -31.09 -52.56 -25.45
C LEU A 592 -32.55 -52.42 -25.91
N THR A 593 -33.42 -52.11 -24.97
CA THR A 593 -34.83 -51.75 -25.23
C THR A 593 -34.97 -50.23 -25.42
N PRO A 594 -36.15 -49.70 -25.76
CA PRO A 594 -36.40 -48.27 -25.61
C PRO A 594 -36.19 -47.79 -24.16
N GLY A 595 -35.71 -46.56 -23.99
CA GLY A 595 -35.40 -45.96 -22.68
C GLY A 595 -34.07 -45.21 -22.64
N ASP A 596 -33.76 -44.66 -21.46
CA ASP A 596 -32.52 -43.92 -21.19
C ASP A 596 -31.41 -44.83 -20.65
N TYR A 597 -30.22 -44.74 -21.27
CA TYR A 597 -29.01 -45.41 -20.85
C TYR A 597 -27.93 -44.38 -20.54
N THR A 598 -27.19 -44.56 -19.43
CA THR A 598 -26.08 -43.69 -19.08
C THR A 598 -24.81 -44.48 -18.85
N ALA A 599 -23.68 -43.87 -19.22
CA ALA A 599 -22.36 -44.42 -19.00
C ALA A 599 -21.39 -43.32 -18.53
N LEU A 600 -20.31 -43.74 -17.90
CA LEU A 600 -19.19 -42.90 -17.54
C LEU A 600 -17.92 -43.52 -18.15
N ILE A 601 -17.27 -42.77 -19.03
CA ILE A 601 -15.93 -43.07 -19.50
C ILE A 601 -14.97 -42.38 -18.54
N THR A 602 -14.13 -43.13 -17.84
CA THR A 602 -13.17 -42.60 -16.86
C THR A 602 -11.75 -42.79 -17.40
N VAL A 603 -11.07 -41.70 -17.71
CA VAL A 603 -9.67 -41.67 -18.16
C VAL A 603 -8.78 -41.38 -16.96
N THR A 604 -7.84 -42.28 -16.66
CA THR A 604 -6.98 -42.21 -15.48
C THR A 604 -5.51 -42.29 -15.90
N ALA A 605 -4.79 -41.19 -15.70
CA ALA A 605 -3.33 -41.17 -15.59
C ALA A 605 -2.92 -41.35 -14.11
N ASP A 606 -1.62 -41.46 -13.81
CA ASP A 606 -1.10 -41.70 -12.46
C ASP A 606 -1.66 -40.72 -11.39
N ASP A 607 -1.78 -41.17 -10.14
CA ASP A 607 -2.51 -40.51 -9.03
C ASP A 607 -2.01 -39.10 -8.63
N ALA A 608 -0.94 -38.59 -9.26
CA ALA A 608 -0.36 -37.27 -9.04
C ALA A 608 -0.52 -36.32 -10.25
N VAL A 609 -1.29 -36.71 -11.28
CA VAL A 609 -1.56 -35.93 -12.49
C VAL A 609 -2.77 -35.02 -12.29
N SER A 610 -2.62 -33.72 -12.53
CA SER A 610 -3.74 -32.77 -12.49
C SER A 610 -4.79 -33.12 -13.55
N GLY A 611 -6.07 -33.01 -13.24
CA GLY A 611 -7.15 -33.47 -14.13
C GLY A 611 -7.34 -35.00 -14.20
N SER A 612 -6.55 -35.81 -13.48
CA SER A 612 -6.77 -37.24 -13.35
C SER A 612 -7.56 -37.58 -12.06
N PRO A 613 -8.56 -38.49 -12.11
CA PRO A 613 -9.17 -39.07 -13.30
C PRO A 613 -10.16 -38.07 -13.96
N ALA A 614 -10.09 -37.95 -15.28
CA ALA A 614 -11.07 -37.19 -16.06
C ALA A 614 -12.28 -38.09 -16.39
N THR A 615 -13.49 -37.53 -16.36
CA THR A 615 -14.72 -38.29 -16.62
C THR A 615 -15.56 -37.66 -17.72
N ILE A 616 -15.93 -38.47 -18.70
CA ILE A 616 -16.79 -38.11 -19.83
C ILE A 616 -18.12 -38.87 -19.66
N PRO A 617 -19.19 -38.23 -19.16
CA PRO A 617 -20.51 -38.84 -19.16
C PRO A 617 -21.02 -39.03 -20.59
N VAL A 618 -21.73 -40.14 -20.79
CA VAL A 618 -22.37 -40.52 -22.04
C VAL A 618 -23.84 -40.79 -21.78
N THR A 619 -24.72 -40.09 -22.49
CA THR A 619 -26.15 -40.41 -22.54
C THR A 619 -26.48 -41.11 -23.86
N LEU A 620 -27.38 -42.10 -23.80
CA LEU A 620 -27.97 -42.74 -24.97
C LEU A 620 -29.48 -42.87 -24.74
N HIS A 621 -30.27 -42.05 -25.44
CA HIS A 621 -31.71 -42.19 -25.49
C HIS A 621 -32.10 -43.14 -26.63
N ILE A 622 -32.94 -44.13 -26.34
CA ILE A 622 -33.53 -45.01 -27.35
C ILE A 622 -35.03 -44.76 -27.44
N ASP A 623 -35.44 -44.00 -28.46
CA ASP A 623 -36.84 -43.77 -28.80
C ASP A 623 -37.52 -45.07 -29.22
N ALA A 624 -38.72 -45.34 -28.72
CA ALA A 624 -39.50 -46.50 -29.15
C ALA A 624 -40.07 -46.29 -30.57
N THR A 625 -39.80 -47.21 -31.50
CA THR A 625 -40.42 -47.14 -32.84
C THR A 625 -41.91 -47.48 -32.77
N GLY A 626 -42.77 -46.55 -33.15
CA GLY A 626 -44.21 -46.82 -33.27
C GLY A 626 -44.55 -47.76 -34.43
N MET A 627 -45.64 -48.51 -34.28
CA MET A 627 -46.23 -49.30 -35.37
C MET A 627 -47.04 -48.38 -36.31
N VAL A 628 -47.14 -48.74 -37.59
CA VAL A 628 -48.05 -48.11 -38.57
C VAL A 628 -48.81 -49.19 -39.33
N VAL A 629 -50.14 -49.06 -39.38
CA VAL A 629 -51.03 -49.98 -40.10
C VAL A 629 -51.74 -49.22 -41.22
N THR A 630 -51.65 -49.71 -42.46
CA THR A 630 -52.29 -49.07 -43.63
C THR A 630 -52.91 -50.08 -44.60
N PRO A 631 -54.04 -49.75 -45.25
CA PRO A 631 -54.88 -48.58 -45.03
C PRO A 631 -55.65 -48.67 -43.70
N ALA A 632 -56.13 -47.53 -43.17
CA ALA A 632 -56.96 -47.47 -41.96
C ALA A 632 -58.46 -47.77 -42.24
N GLU A 633 -58.87 -47.81 -43.51
CA GLU A 633 -60.20 -48.24 -43.94
C GLU A 633 -60.08 -49.27 -45.07
N LEU A 634 -61.01 -50.22 -45.13
CA LEU A 634 -61.14 -51.20 -46.21
C LEU A 634 -62.59 -51.33 -46.70
N PHE A 635 -62.76 -51.51 -48.01
CA PHE A 635 -64.05 -51.83 -48.62
C PHE A 635 -63.96 -53.12 -49.44
N ILE A 636 -64.72 -54.14 -49.05
CA ILE A 636 -64.63 -55.49 -49.62
C ILE A 636 -65.99 -55.91 -50.17
N ASN A 637 -66.08 -56.16 -51.49
CA ASN A 637 -67.28 -56.69 -52.14
C ASN A 637 -67.10 -58.17 -52.49
N ALA A 638 -68.10 -58.99 -52.20
CA ALA A 638 -68.12 -60.42 -52.53
C ALA A 638 -69.49 -60.89 -53.04
N TYR A 639 -69.50 -62.03 -53.72
CA TYR A 639 -70.70 -62.65 -54.29
C TYR A 639 -70.75 -64.13 -53.93
N LYS A 640 -71.90 -64.63 -53.47
CA LYS A 640 -72.07 -66.06 -53.16
C LYS A 640 -71.68 -66.93 -54.37
N GLY A 641 -70.92 -67.99 -54.09
CA GLY A 641 -70.41 -68.92 -55.10
C GLY A 641 -69.21 -68.45 -55.91
N GLN A 642 -68.71 -67.22 -55.73
CA GLN A 642 -67.46 -66.75 -56.33
C GLN A 642 -66.25 -66.99 -55.39
N PRO A 643 -65.02 -66.97 -55.91
CA PRO A 643 -63.81 -66.92 -55.09
C PRO A 643 -63.83 -65.74 -54.12
N SER A 644 -63.09 -65.86 -53.01
CA SER A 644 -62.93 -64.74 -52.07
C SER A 644 -62.24 -63.55 -52.76
N PRO A 645 -62.70 -62.31 -52.52
CA PRO A 645 -61.84 -61.15 -52.70
C PRO A 645 -60.65 -61.23 -51.75
N MET A 646 -59.59 -60.48 -52.05
CA MET A 646 -58.39 -60.37 -51.22
C MET A 646 -58.03 -58.89 -51.11
N ALA A 647 -57.76 -58.43 -49.89
CA ALA A 647 -57.33 -57.06 -49.62
C ALA A 647 -56.09 -57.08 -48.71
N GLU A 648 -55.19 -56.12 -48.89
CA GLU A 648 -53.89 -56.08 -48.21
C GLU A 648 -53.90 -55.03 -47.09
N VAL A 649 -53.35 -55.41 -45.93
CA VAL A 649 -53.04 -54.51 -44.82
C VAL A 649 -51.54 -54.59 -44.56
N HIS A 650 -50.86 -53.47 -44.75
CA HIS A 650 -49.45 -53.28 -44.44
C HIS A 650 -49.30 -52.95 -42.95
N ILE A 651 -48.33 -53.61 -42.29
CA ILE A 651 -48.02 -53.46 -40.88
C ILE A 651 -46.51 -53.24 -40.78
N ASP A 652 -46.14 -51.97 -40.65
CA ASP A 652 -44.77 -51.45 -40.79
C ASP A 652 -44.37 -50.61 -39.56
N GLN A 653 -43.17 -50.03 -39.57
CA GLN A 653 -42.68 -49.12 -38.52
C GLN A 653 -42.86 -47.66 -38.95
N ALA A 654 -43.11 -46.76 -38.00
CA ALA A 654 -43.24 -45.32 -38.26
C ALA A 654 -41.95 -44.67 -38.77
N VAL A 655 -40.79 -45.27 -38.45
CA VAL A 655 -39.45 -44.92 -38.93
C VAL A 655 -38.68 -46.24 -39.11
N GLU A 656 -37.83 -46.33 -40.14
CA GLU A 656 -37.03 -47.55 -40.39
C GLU A 656 -36.09 -47.88 -39.21
N GLY A 657 -36.11 -49.13 -38.76
CA GLY A 657 -35.25 -49.67 -37.72
C GLY A 657 -34.95 -51.16 -37.92
N SER A 658 -33.98 -51.68 -37.17
CA SER A 658 -33.56 -53.08 -37.19
C SER A 658 -34.17 -53.94 -36.07
N GLY A 659 -34.87 -53.32 -35.12
CA GLY A 659 -35.69 -54.00 -34.12
C GLY A 659 -37.13 -54.14 -34.63
N ALA A 660 -37.52 -55.34 -35.06
CA ALA A 660 -38.86 -55.57 -35.61
C ALA A 660 -39.94 -55.67 -34.54
N ILE A 661 -41.05 -54.93 -34.70
CA ILE A 661 -42.20 -54.96 -33.80
C ILE A 661 -42.96 -56.27 -34.01
N THR A 662 -43.17 -57.05 -32.94
CA THR A 662 -43.99 -58.27 -32.98
C THR A 662 -45.46 -57.92 -32.83
N TRP A 663 -46.31 -58.39 -33.74
CA TRP A 663 -47.72 -58.01 -33.80
C TRP A 663 -48.68 -59.20 -33.93
N TYR A 664 -49.92 -58.98 -33.52
CA TYR A 664 -51.07 -59.88 -33.66
C TYR A 664 -52.27 -59.12 -34.24
N ALA A 665 -53.17 -59.80 -34.95
CA ALA A 665 -54.35 -59.17 -35.54
C ALA A 665 -55.65 -59.98 -35.33
N TYR A 666 -56.75 -59.26 -35.15
CA TYR A 666 -58.06 -59.80 -34.74
C TYR A 666 -59.18 -59.14 -35.54
N VAL A 667 -60.31 -59.82 -35.76
CA VAL A 667 -61.50 -59.25 -36.41
C VAL A 667 -62.69 -59.30 -35.46
N VAL A 668 -63.28 -58.14 -35.19
CA VAL A 668 -64.45 -57.96 -34.32
C VAL A 668 -65.59 -57.26 -35.09
N PRO A 669 -66.86 -57.42 -34.70
CA PRO A 669 -67.97 -56.61 -35.22
C PRO A 669 -67.70 -55.11 -35.03
N ALA A 670 -68.08 -54.28 -36.00
CA ALA A 670 -67.87 -52.83 -35.88
C ALA A 670 -68.87 -52.18 -34.90
N GLY A 671 -68.39 -51.11 -34.28
CA GLY A 671 -69.00 -50.34 -33.20
C GLY A 671 -67.86 -49.69 -32.42
N ASP A 672 -68.17 -48.97 -31.35
CA ASP A 672 -67.17 -48.29 -30.53
C ASP A 672 -66.45 -49.28 -29.59
N TRP A 673 -65.73 -50.26 -30.18
CA TRP A 673 -64.84 -51.17 -29.45
C TRP A 673 -63.80 -50.40 -28.63
N TRP A 674 -63.44 -49.20 -29.08
CA TRP A 674 -62.60 -48.27 -28.35
C TRP A 674 -63.21 -47.86 -26.99
N ASP A 675 -64.52 -47.67 -26.88
CA ASP A 675 -65.18 -47.29 -25.62
C ASP A 675 -65.23 -48.47 -24.62
N ASP A 676 -65.35 -49.70 -25.10
CA ASP A 676 -65.20 -50.91 -24.27
C ASP A 676 -63.74 -51.11 -23.78
N PHE A 677 -62.75 -50.73 -24.59
CA PHE A 677 -61.32 -50.89 -24.29
C PHE A 677 -60.71 -49.72 -23.49
N ALA A 678 -61.14 -48.47 -23.70
CA ALA A 678 -60.55 -47.27 -23.10
C ALA A 678 -60.47 -47.29 -21.56
N PRO A 679 -61.48 -47.81 -20.81
CA PRO A 679 -61.37 -47.98 -19.36
C PRO A 679 -60.28 -48.98 -18.93
N ALA A 680 -59.99 -49.99 -19.75
CA ALA A 680 -58.91 -50.94 -19.49
C ALA A 680 -57.52 -50.33 -19.79
N PHE A 681 -57.41 -49.56 -20.89
CA PHE A 681 -56.22 -48.78 -21.20
C PHE A 681 -55.82 -47.83 -20.06
N ALA A 682 -56.81 -47.12 -19.48
CA ALA A 682 -56.58 -46.17 -18.39
C ALA A 682 -56.11 -46.82 -17.06
N ALA A 683 -56.35 -48.13 -16.87
CA ALA A 683 -55.95 -48.87 -15.67
C ALA A 683 -54.53 -49.47 -15.76
N GLY A 684 -53.92 -49.50 -16.94
CA GLY A 684 -52.57 -50.05 -17.18
C GLY A 684 -52.48 -51.60 -17.22
N ASP A 685 -53.57 -52.32 -17.00
CA ASP A 685 -53.60 -53.77 -16.78
C ASP A 685 -53.63 -54.60 -18.10
N LEU A 686 -52.68 -54.31 -19.00
CA LEU A 686 -52.67 -54.82 -20.40
C LEU A 686 -51.91 -56.14 -20.64
N ASP A 687 -51.68 -56.92 -19.58
CA ASP A 687 -51.06 -58.26 -19.62
C ASP A 687 -52.03 -59.38 -20.01
N PHE A 688 -53.33 -59.08 -20.15
CA PHE A 688 -54.39 -60.08 -20.30
C PHE A 688 -55.30 -59.92 -21.52
N VAL A 689 -54.74 -59.53 -22.67
CA VAL A 689 -55.40 -59.76 -23.98
C VAL A 689 -55.09 -61.18 -24.44
N LYS A 690 -56.09 -62.07 -24.46
CA LYS A 690 -55.90 -63.50 -24.78
C LYS A 690 -56.87 -64.00 -25.84
N ARG A 691 -56.31 -64.65 -26.88
CA ARG A 691 -57.07 -65.40 -27.88
C ARG A 691 -57.62 -66.68 -27.26
N THR A 692 -58.92 -66.90 -27.34
CA THR A 692 -59.58 -68.15 -26.92
C THR A 692 -60.40 -68.74 -28.07
N ALA A 693 -60.99 -69.91 -27.88
CA ALA A 693 -61.93 -70.48 -28.85
C ALA A 693 -63.27 -69.73 -28.90
N GLN A 694 -63.53 -68.85 -27.93
CA GLN A 694 -64.75 -68.09 -27.73
C GLN A 694 -64.67 -66.66 -28.30
N GLY A 695 -63.46 -66.13 -28.49
CA GLY A 695 -63.21 -64.77 -28.96
C GLY A 695 -61.92 -64.17 -28.40
N LEU A 696 -61.80 -62.85 -28.53
CA LEU A 696 -60.75 -62.06 -27.89
C LEU A 696 -61.19 -61.73 -26.46
N VAL A 697 -60.43 -62.20 -25.47
CA VAL A 697 -60.70 -61.98 -24.04
C VAL A 697 -59.81 -60.87 -23.52
N PHE A 698 -60.40 -59.91 -22.82
CA PHE A 698 -59.72 -58.84 -22.08
C PHE A 698 -60.46 -58.58 -20.75
N ARG A 699 -59.94 -57.70 -19.91
CA ARG A 699 -60.63 -57.21 -18.70
C ARG A 699 -61.02 -55.76 -18.88
N ASP A 700 -62.23 -55.39 -18.47
CA ASP A 700 -62.65 -53.99 -18.43
C ASP A 700 -62.02 -53.23 -17.24
N GLY A 701 -62.21 -51.91 -17.20
CA GLY A 701 -61.73 -51.06 -16.10
C GLY A 701 -62.37 -51.31 -14.72
N ALA A 702 -63.31 -52.26 -14.62
CA ALA A 702 -63.86 -52.77 -13.35
C ALA A 702 -63.32 -54.18 -12.99
N GLY A 703 -62.38 -54.71 -13.79
CA GLY A 703 -61.74 -56.01 -13.60
C GLY A 703 -62.55 -57.21 -14.10
N ALA A 704 -63.68 -57.00 -14.78
CA ALA A 704 -64.51 -58.09 -15.29
C ALA A 704 -64.03 -58.57 -16.67
N GLU A 705 -63.97 -59.88 -16.87
CA GLU A 705 -63.56 -60.47 -18.15
C GLU A 705 -64.65 -60.30 -19.21
N ARG A 706 -64.28 -59.66 -20.32
CA ARG A 706 -65.10 -59.39 -21.50
C ARG A 706 -64.61 -60.24 -22.67
N VAL A 707 -65.53 -60.66 -23.53
CA VAL A 707 -65.24 -61.50 -24.69
C VAL A 707 -65.85 -60.87 -25.93
N LEU A 708 -65.01 -60.30 -26.80
CA LEU A 708 -65.43 -59.88 -28.14
C LEU A 708 -65.45 -61.10 -29.05
N GLN A 709 -66.64 -61.45 -29.53
CA GLN A 709 -66.84 -62.59 -30.41
C GLN A 709 -66.15 -62.33 -31.75
N TYR A 710 -65.33 -63.30 -32.18
CA TYR A 710 -64.65 -63.25 -33.48
C TYR A 710 -65.67 -63.31 -34.62
N VAL A 711 -65.36 -62.69 -35.76
CA VAL A 711 -66.18 -62.79 -36.98
C VAL A 711 -65.70 -63.99 -37.82
N PRO A 712 -66.30 -65.19 -37.71
CA PRO A 712 -65.68 -66.45 -38.15
C PRO A 712 -65.53 -66.60 -39.66
N TRP A 713 -66.20 -65.75 -40.43
CA TRP A 713 -66.20 -65.74 -41.89
C TRP A 713 -65.27 -64.67 -42.49
N VAL A 714 -64.59 -63.85 -41.68
CA VAL A 714 -63.44 -63.05 -42.12
C VAL A 714 -62.18 -63.82 -41.71
N ARG A 715 -61.14 -63.78 -42.54
CA ARG A 715 -59.88 -64.52 -42.33
C ARG A 715 -58.69 -63.61 -42.59
N LEU A 716 -57.80 -63.53 -41.61
CA LEU A 716 -56.52 -62.81 -41.69
C LEU A 716 -55.40 -63.82 -41.97
N THR A 717 -54.43 -63.48 -42.81
CA THR A 717 -53.31 -64.39 -43.15
C THR A 717 -52.02 -63.62 -43.48
N PRO A 718 -50.96 -63.71 -42.66
CA PRO A 718 -50.97 -64.28 -41.30
C PRO A 718 -51.79 -63.40 -40.35
N ASP A 719 -52.22 -63.96 -39.22
CA ASP A 719 -52.90 -63.23 -38.13
C ASP A 719 -51.93 -62.78 -37.00
N HIS A 720 -50.63 -62.93 -37.24
CA HIS A 720 -49.53 -62.48 -36.39
C HIS A 720 -48.22 -62.39 -37.20
N GLY A 721 -47.23 -61.65 -36.72
CA GLY A 721 -45.94 -61.52 -37.42
C GLY A 721 -44.96 -60.57 -36.73
N VAL A 722 -43.98 -60.12 -37.52
CA VAL A 722 -43.05 -59.04 -37.16
C VAL A 722 -42.98 -58.03 -38.30
N THR A 723 -42.79 -56.74 -38.02
CA THR A 723 -42.67 -55.68 -39.06
C THR A 723 -41.38 -55.79 -39.88
N PRO A 724 -41.35 -55.37 -41.16
CA PRO A 724 -42.48 -55.00 -42.02
C PRO A 724 -43.24 -56.25 -42.51
N ARG A 725 -44.58 -56.18 -42.61
CA ARG A 725 -45.39 -57.31 -43.05
C ARG A 725 -46.70 -56.93 -43.71
N ILE A 726 -47.04 -57.62 -44.80
CA ILE A 726 -48.38 -57.58 -45.40
C ILE A 726 -49.22 -58.72 -44.82
N MET A 727 -50.40 -58.36 -44.31
CA MET A 727 -51.49 -59.24 -43.90
C MET A 727 -52.58 -59.26 -44.97
N GLN A 728 -52.97 -60.47 -45.38
CA GLN A 728 -54.07 -60.68 -46.34
C GLN A 728 -55.40 -60.81 -45.61
N VAL A 729 -56.40 -60.03 -46.04
CA VAL A 729 -57.78 -60.08 -45.57
C VAL A 729 -58.63 -60.80 -46.63
N THR A 730 -59.25 -61.91 -46.24
CA THR A 730 -60.09 -62.76 -47.11
C THR A 730 -61.37 -63.17 -46.41
N LEU A 731 -62.35 -63.69 -47.16
CA LEU A 731 -63.68 -64.04 -46.68
C LEU A 731 -63.99 -65.52 -46.92
N ASP A 732 -64.61 -66.16 -45.93
CA ASP A 732 -65.38 -67.38 -46.09
C ASP A 732 -66.73 -67.05 -46.75
N VAL A 733 -66.68 -66.75 -48.05
CA VAL A 733 -67.84 -66.31 -48.84
C VAL A 733 -69.05 -67.25 -48.72
N PRO A 734 -68.92 -68.60 -48.68
CA PRO A 734 -70.04 -69.49 -48.40
C PRO A 734 -70.75 -69.22 -47.06
N ASN A 735 -70.00 -68.93 -45.99
CA ASN A 735 -70.53 -68.77 -44.63
C ASN A 735 -70.86 -67.30 -44.23
N ALA A 736 -70.36 -66.31 -44.96
CA ALA A 736 -70.66 -64.89 -44.71
C ALA A 736 -72.16 -64.55 -44.80
N PRO A 737 -72.72 -63.63 -43.98
CA PRO A 737 -74.09 -63.16 -44.14
C PRO A 737 -74.26 -62.39 -45.47
N VAL A 738 -75.46 -62.38 -46.05
CA VAL A 738 -75.79 -61.57 -47.23
C VAL A 738 -76.27 -60.19 -46.77
N GLY A 739 -75.73 -59.13 -47.37
CA GLY A 739 -75.99 -57.73 -47.01
C GLY A 739 -74.70 -56.93 -46.81
N GLU A 740 -74.81 -55.71 -46.26
CA GLU A 740 -73.66 -54.99 -45.69
C GLU A 740 -73.39 -55.52 -44.27
N THR A 741 -72.12 -55.68 -43.92
CA THR A 741 -71.66 -55.88 -42.55
C THR A 741 -70.39 -55.07 -42.34
N ARG A 742 -70.25 -54.45 -41.18
CA ARG A 742 -69.04 -53.72 -40.80
C ARG A 742 -68.31 -54.48 -39.71
N VAL A 743 -67.00 -54.55 -39.84
CA VAL A 743 -66.08 -55.17 -38.88
C VAL A 743 -64.87 -54.25 -38.71
N THR A 744 -64.21 -54.28 -37.56
CA THR A 744 -62.91 -53.64 -37.40
C THR A 744 -61.83 -54.70 -37.26
N ILE A 745 -60.74 -54.54 -37.98
CA ILE A 745 -59.54 -55.38 -37.81
C ILE A 745 -58.64 -54.64 -36.82
N ILE A 746 -58.44 -55.19 -35.62
CA ILE A 746 -57.57 -54.62 -34.60
C ILE A 746 -56.21 -55.28 -34.73
N VAL A 747 -55.15 -54.50 -34.91
CA VAL A 747 -53.75 -54.93 -34.87
C VAL A 747 -53.13 -54.47 -33.55
N ASP A 748 -52.49 -55.39 -32.83
CA ASP A 748 -51.80 -55.18 -31.56
C ASP A 748 -50.29 -55.44 -31.73
N GLY A 749 -49.46 -54.40 -31.60
CA GLY A 749 -48.00 -54.43 -31.66
C GLY A 749 -47.29 -54.77 -30.34
N GLY A 750 -48.01 -55.23 -29.31
CA GLY A 750 -47.47 -55.70 -28.04
C GLY A 750 -47.12 -54.60 -27.01
N PRO A 751 -46.94 -54.97 -25.72
CA PRO A 751 -46.56 -54.01 -24.67
C PRO A 751 -45.28 -53.24 -24.99
N GLY A 752 -45.25 -51.94 -24.67
CA GLY A 752 -44.12 -51.04 -24.91
C GLY A 752 -44.10 -50.36 -26.29
N THR A 753 -44.87 -50.85 -27.27
CA THR A 753 -44.94 -50.27 -28.63
C THR A 753 -45.77 -48.98 -28.66
N PRO A 754 -45.25 -47.84 -29.15
CA PRO A 754 -46.05 -46.64 -29.38
C PRO A 754 -47.09 -46.88 -30.48
N ASN A 755 -48.28 -46.32 -30.30
CA ASN A 755 -49.46 -46.63 -31.13
C ASN A 755 -49.75 -48.15 -31.19
N ARG A 756 -49.54 -48.86 -30.06
CA ARG A 756 -49.70 -50.32 -29.89
C ARG A 756 -50.91 -50.90 -30.63
N PHE A 757 -52.06 -50.24 -30.52
CA PHE A 757 -53.30 -50.70 -31.14
C PHE A 757 -53.72 -49.77 -32.28
N GLN A 758 -53.98 -50.34 -33.45
CA GLN A 758 -54.53 -49.64 -34.62
C GLN A 758 -55.67 -50.46 -35.22
N GLY A 759 -56.75 -49.76 -35.58
CA GLY A 759 -57.92 -50.34 -36.23
C GLY A 759 -57.89 -50.14 -37.76
N VAL A 760 -58.37 -51.13 -38.50
CA VAL A 760 -58.73 -50.99 -39.91
C VAL A 760 -60.24 -51.22 -40.06
N ASP A 761 -60.98 -50.13 -40.24
CA ASP A 761 -62.44 -50.19 -40.33
C ASP A 761 -62.87 -50.73 -41.69
N THR A 762 -63.47 -51.92 -41.67
CA THR A 762 -63.67 -52.76 -42.84
C THR A 762 -65.16 -52.90 -43.13
N ARG A 763 -65.62 -52.21 -44.17
CA ARG A 763 -66.99 -52.30 -44.70
C ARG A 763 -67.05 -53.42 -45.73
N ILE A 764 -67.83 -54.45 -45.44
CA ILE A 764 -67.98 -55.64 -46.30
C ILE A 764 -69.39 -55.69 -46.86
N VAL A 765 -69.54 -55.97 -48.16
CA VAL A 765 -70.85 -56.23 -48.77
C VAL A 765 -70.84 -57.56 -49.52
N VAL A 766 -71.75 -58.45 -49.15
CA VAL A 766 -71.88 -59.79 -49.76
C VAL A 766 -73.24 -59.91 -50.43
N ALA A 767 -73.26 -60.05 -51.75
CA ALA A 767 -74.49 -60.23 -52.53
C ALA A 767 -74.79 -61.72 -52.79
N ALA A 768 -76.08 -62.05 -52.87
CA ALA A 768 -76.54 -63.43 -53.14
C ALA A 768 -76.30 -63.88 -54.59
N GLU A 769 -76.31 -62.95 -55.55
CA GLU A 769 -76.11 -63.23 -56.98
C GLU A 769 -75.26 -62.12 -57.63
N HIS A 770 -74.54 -62.49 -58.69
CA HIS A 770 -73.57 -61.62 -59.37
C HIS A 770 -74.27 -60.54 -60.20
N GLY A 771 -74.30 -59.30 -59.68
CA GLY A 771 -74.94 -58.14 -60.31
C GLY A 771 -76.13 -57.54 -59.54
N ALA A 772 -76.54 -58.12 -58.40
CA ALA A 772 -77.68 -57.64 -57.61
C ALA A 772 -77.40 -56.43 -56.69
N LEU A 773 -76.34 -55.65 -56.95
CA LEU A 773 -75.72 -54.74 -55.97
C LEU A 773 -75.97 -53.26 -56.27
N TRP A 774 -77.23 -52.84 -56.25
CA TRP A 774 -77.63 -51.42 -56.32
C TRP A 774 -77.51 -50.75 -54.94
N LEU A 775 -76.34 -50.18 -54.63
CA LEU A 775 -76.20 -49.29 -53.47
C LEU A 775 -76.84 -47.92 -53.77
N PRO A 776 -77.68 -47.37 -52.87
CA PRO A 776 -78.09 -45.98 -52.96
C PRO A 776 -76.88 -45.07 -52.67
N VAL A 777 -76.51 -44.24 -53.63
CA VAL A 777 -75.48 -43.21 -53.43
C VAL A 777 -76.06 -42.11 -52.54
N VAL A 778 -75.53 -41.99 -51.32
CA VAL A 778 -75.76 -40.80 -50.49
C VAL A 778 -74.76 -39.73 -50.94
N LEU A 779 -75.25 -38.78 -51.73
CA LEU A 779 -74.54 -37.53 -52.00
C LEU A 779 -74.68 -36.62 -50.77
N ASN A 780 -73.63 -36.52 -49.97
CA ASN A 780 -73.45 -35.43 -49.02
C ASN A 780 -72.75 -34.25 -49.69
N GLN A 781 -72.99 -33.05 -49.14
CA GLN A 781 -72.24 -31.81 -49.43
C GLN A 781 -70.95 -31.76 -48.61
#